data_AF-K7LBG0-F1
#
_entry.id   AF-K7LBG0-F1
#
_cell.length_a   1.000
_cell.length_b   1.000
_cell.length_c   1.000
_cell.angle_alpha   90.00
_cell.angle_beta   90.00
_cell.angle_gamma   90.00
#
_symmetry.space_group_name_H-M   'P 1'
#
loop_
_entity.id
_entity.type
_entity.pdbx_description
1 polymer ?
#
loop_
_entity_poly.entity_id
_entity_poly.type
_entity_poly.pdbx_seq_one_letter_code
_entity_poly.pdbx_strand_id
1 'polypeptide(L)'
;MESSAAMEGGDRIYDNGKDDASVGDHFDILKDMDSFLEDLDERLTISRMVSDSVIKGMVNAVEDQAAEKIAQKELEVVGLKKMLDRFRLGSDETKTFWSLVHRHEPDEAAMHQFPDSVVGHDRCIMSVDSLQIAVHEQLNQLGKEVNKIRGASSIRRISSGSDLVGLGGILQENMPEKWIYVDKAFESLKDTLDTFCRRMEDMDQLSRASLSEWQQEQDFRSEIERMVIGNGIWGLQQKFEQKLLDLYDSESRNCFNQYKEISSLRQELDAIFKTLSVSETGHLLSHGSLENTEEWCHNKRVDHFHVKLSSEPLSPSTIEENGKQEESNINKPENLDSASLKHMSKEDLVTYITKMRRNHESQVQEKTEENFCLRRELLNLKERGSSFPLKKDKEFELLKKKIPDAISKLNEILDENEKVHQFSENIESLSSLKDRLDFLQSENHQLKDTLSDKKKEFKSLSSQLSASVEKLSQQQLTQKNLLQTIQKLKDDIEDAHTQVSIIQDVYKCFFEDIVSEFRCSTEELHMENSFMQEIYEVIFKEASHSAQASSGLGIEEAEMESTILQGQLDINHIIFKETLVNAGEALKLESAEKEKLKYEMLMMKSVVEEKEKLIQGIVDALVLEKQKTESASEQRNSLRAEIVQQHKLIAEKSKELDVTKGNLVAALKEIEQDKEQVQELRQNLEQRMIKLKETDEEKRVLCALTQKQQEALKLIEAKERESRKQMESTINLIHKLLAMITDFEARVNKDISRNCLRLENMRSEFHWIKNKANVLKTMGMVYKQKLETKSSDLSKAEAEVDLLGDEVDTLLSLLEKIYIALDHYSPILQHYPGIIEILELVRRELTGDSRKHV
;
A
#
# COMPACT_ATOMS: atom_id res chain seq x y z
N MET A 1 -23.10 5.75 -60.14
CA MET A 1 -22.05 6.48 -60.86
C MET A 1 -21.82 5.72 -62.17
N GLU A 2 -22.77 5.75 -63.11
CA GLU A 2 -23.07 6.83 -64.09
C GLU A 2 -22.00 7.01 -65.17
N SER A 3 -22.48 7.02 -66.41
CA SER A 3 -21.88 7.43 -67.70
C SER A 3 -21.45 6.28 -68.63
N SER A 4 -21.79 6.22 -69.92
CA SER A 4 -22.70 6.97 -70.81
C SER A 4 -22.70 6.30 -72.20
N ALA A 5 -23.82 6.45 -72.93
CA ALA A 5 -24.00 6.70 -74.39
C ALA A 5 -23.30 5.79 -75.43
N ALA A 6 -24.02 5.04 -76.28
CA ALA A 6 -24.82 5.44 -77.46
C ALA A 6 -24.01 6.07 -78.61
N MET A 7 -24.06 5.49 -79.82
CA MET A 7 -24.17 6.19 -81.12
C MET A 7 -24.34 5.20 -82.29
N GLU A 8 -25.14 5.65 -83.24
CA GLU A 8 -25.85 5.00 -84.33
C GLU A 8 -25.30 5.54 -85.68
N GLY A 9 -25.53 4.84 -86.80
CA GLY A 9 -25.30 5.33 -88.19
C GLY A 9 -24.06 4.74 -88.87
N GLY A 10 -24.03 4.30 -90.13
CA GLY A 10 -24.94 4.48 -91.27
C GLY A 10 -24.23 5.25 -92.38
N ASP A 11 -23.79 4.59 -93.47
CA ASP A 11 -23.43 5.20 -94.78
C ASP A 11 -23.36 4.09 -95.86
N ARG A 12 -24.14 4.08 -96.95
CA ARG A 12 -24.20 4.90 -98.19
C ARG A 12 -22.99 4.76 -99.14
N ILE A 13 -23.10 3.96 -100.22
CA ILE A 13 -23.38 4.26 -101.67
C ILE A 13 -22.12 4.69 -102.50
N TYR A 14 -22.07 4.19 -103.75
CA TYR A 14 -21.32 4.58 -104.97
C TYR A 14 -20.04 3.78 -105.28
N ASP A 15 -19.64 3.50 -106.53
CA ASP A 15 -20.25 3.30 -107.86
C ASP A 15 -19.08 2.87 -108.80
N ASN A 16 -19.40 2.02 -109.77
CA ASN A 16 -18.74 1.67 -111.05
C ASN A 16 -17.23 1.68 -111.30
N GLY A 17 -16.82 0.67 -112.07
CA GLY A 17 -15.92 0.89 -113.22
C GLY A 17 -14.92 -0.22 -113.55
N LYS A 18 -15.28 -1.07 -114.52
CA LYS A 18 -14.45 -1.55 -115.65
C LYS A 18 -13.05 -2.13 -115.38
N ASP A 19 -12.84 -3.43 -115.65
CA ASP A 19 -12.25 -3.89 -116.91
C ASP A 19 -11.97 -5.41 -116.91
N ASP A 20 -12.35 -6.04 -118.03
CA ASP A 20 -12.10 -7.43 -118.41
C ASP A 20 -10.62 -7.64 -118.79
N ALA A 21 -9.98 -8.70 -118.29
CA ALA A 21 -9.07 -9.58 -119.07
C ALA A 21 -8.37 -10.63 -118.18
N SER A 22 -8.49 -11.90 -118.59
CA SER A 22 -7.54 -13.03 -118.39
C SER A 22 -8.17 -14.25 -117.72
N VAL A 23 -8.59 -15.22 -118.55
CA VAL A 23 -9.23 -16.50 -118.19
C VAL A 23 -8.20 -17.64 -118.06
N GLY A 24 -6.90 -17.32 -117.97
CA GLY A 24 -5.82 -18.31 -117.97
C GLY A 24 -5.55 -19.02 -116.62
N ASP A 25 -6.11 -18.54 -115.52
CA ASP A 25 -5.65 -18.89 -114.15
C ASP A 25 -6.53 -19.95 -113.43
N HIS A 26 -7.49 -20.54 -114.14
CA HIS A 26 -8.56 -21.31 -113.49
C HIS A 26 -8.24 -22.79 -113.20
N PHE A 27 -7.14 -23.36 -113.72
CA PHE A 27 -6.81 -24.78 -113.50
C PHE A 27 -5.94 -25.02 -112.25
N ASP A 28 -5.14 -24.03 -111.81
CA ASP A 28 -4.25 -24.18 -110.65
C ASP A 28 -5.00 -24.20 -109.30
N ILE A 29 -6.17 -23.53 -109.23
CA ILE A 29 -6.95 -23.40 -107.99
C ILE A 29 -7.49 -24.75 -107.48
N LEU A 30 -7.73 -25.71 -108.38
CA LEU A 30 -8.27 -27.03 -107.99
C LEU A 30 -7.23 -27.90 -107.27
N LYS A 31 -5.95 -27.79 -107.63
CA LYS A 31 -4.86 -28.57 -107.02
C LYS A 31 -4.47 -28.04 -105.63
N ASP A 32 -4.67 -26.74 -105.40
CA ASP A 32 -4.43 -26.10 -104.12
C ASP A 32 -5.45 -26.52 -103.05
N MET A 33 -6.70 -26.87 -103.42
CA MET A 33 -7.70 -27.29 -102.44
C MET A 33 -7.43 -28.66 -101.82
N ASP A 34 -6.99 -29.66 -102.60
CA ASP A 34 -6.67 -30.98 -102.05
C ASP A 34 -5.44 -30.91 -101.12
N SER A 35 -4.44 -30.11 -101.48
CA SER A 35 -3.25 -29.86 -100.66
C SER A 35 -3.59 -29.20 -99.31
N PHE A 36 -4.60 -28.33 -99.28
CA PHE A 36 -5.05 -27.67 -98.05
C PHE A 36 -5.78 -28.62 -97.08
N LEU A 37 -6.49 -29.62 -97.60
CA LEU A 37 -7.22 -30.59 -96.77
C LEU A 37 -6.28 -31.58 -96.08
N GLU A 38 -5.20 -32.03 -96.74
CA GLU A 38 -4.17 -32.88 -96.12
C GLU A 38 -3.39 -32.16 -95.01
N ASP A 39 -3.01 -30.88 -95.20
CA ASP A 39 -2.33 -30.08 -94.17
C ASP A 39 -3.19 -29.91 -92.90
N LEU A 40 -4.52 -29.82 -93.06
CA LEU A 40 -5.44 -29.66 -91.94
C LEU A 40 -5.48 -30.92 -91.04
N ASP A 41 -5.41 -32.12 -91.63
CA ASP A 41 -5.48 -33.39 -90.91
C ASP A 41 -4.16 -33.70 -90.17
N GLU A 42 -3.01 -33.39 -90.79
CA GLU A 42 -1.70 -33.45 -90.12
C GLU A 42 -1.64 -32.51 -88.91
N ARG A 43 -2.12 -31.27 -89.04
CA ARG A 43 -2.15 -30.30 -87.93
C ARG A 43 -3.06 -30.74 -86.78
N LEU A 44 -4.20 -31.35 -87.07
CA LEU A 44 -5.11 -31.88 -86.05
C LEU A 44 -4.46 -33.04 -85.26
N THR A 45 -3.76 -33.92 -85.96
CA THR A 45 -3.03 -35.04 -85.36
C THR A 45 -1.89 -34.54 -84.44
N ILE A 46 -1.10 -33.57 -84.91
CA ILE A 46 -0.03 -32.94 -84.11
C ILE A 46 -0.61 -32.25 -82.87
N SER A 47 -1.70 -31.48 -83.03
CA SER A 47 -2.36 -30.79 -81.92
C SER A 47 -2.80 -31.75 -80.82
N ARG A 48 -3.37 -32.90 -81.19
CA ARG A 48 -3.82 -33.92 -80.23
C ARG A 48 -2.64 -34.57 -79.48
N MET A 49 -1.58 -34.91 -80.19
CA MET A 49 -0.38 -35.52 -79.60
C MET A 49 0.35 -34.57 -78.63
N VAL A 50 0.43 -33.28 -78.96
CA VAL A 50 1.00 -32.26 -78.06
C VAL A 50 0.15 -32.10 -76.81
N SER A 51 -1.18 -32.07 -76.95
CA SER A 51 -2.12 -31.96 -75.83
C SER A 51 -1.96 -33.11 -74.84
N ASP A 52 -1.95 -34.36 -75.33
CA ASP A 52 -1.79 -35.55 -74.49
C ASP A 52 -0.41 -35.57 -73.79
N SER A 53 0.65 -35.13 -74.48
CA SER A 53 1.99 -35.07 -73.90
C SER A 53 2.10 -34.00 -72.81
N VAL A 54 1.47 -32.84 -72.98
CA VAL A 54 1.44 -31.77 -71.96
C VAL A 54 0.65 -32.22 -70.74
N ILE A 55 -0.53 -32.83 -70.93
CA ILE A 55 -1.35 -33.35 -69.82
C ILE A 55 -0.57 -34.43 -69.06
N LYS A 56 0.08 -35.36 -69.75
CA LYS A 56 0.90 -36.41 -69.12
C LYS A 56 2.07 -35.82 -68.31
N GLY A 57 2.74 -34.80 -68.84
CA GLY A 57 3.80 -34.09 -68.13
C GLY A 57 3.30 -33.39 -66.85
N MET A 58 2.13 -32.75 -66.91
CA MET A 58 1.51 -32.11 -65.75
C MET A 58 1.10 -33.13 -64.68
N VAL A 59 0.52 -34.26 -65.07
CA VAL A 59 0.11 -35.31 -64.13
C VAL A 59 1.33 -35.89 -63.40
N ASN A 60 2.40 -36.23 -64.13
CA ASN A 60 3.63 -36.74 -63.51
C ASN A 60 4.25 -35.71 -62.54
N ALA A 61 4.28 -34.42 -62.90
CA ALA A 61 4.81 -33.37 -62.03
C ALA A 61 4.00 -33.22 -60.73
N VAL A 62 2.67 -33.39 -60.79
CA VAL A 62 1.81 -33.36 -59.61
C VAL A 62 1.99 -34.61 -58.74
N GLU A 63 2.16 -35.79 -59.36
CA GLU A 63 2.47 -37.03 -58.65
C GLU A 63 3.82 -36.94 -57.90
N ASP A 64 4.87 -36.46 -58.56
CA ASP A 64 6.18 -36.25 -57.96
C ASP A 64 6.13 -35.25 -56.79
N GLN A 65 5.42 -34.13 -56.98
CA GLN A 65 5.23 -33.13 -55.92
C GLN A 65 4.45 -33.68 -54.72
N ALA A 66 3.45 -34.54 -54.95
CA ALA A 66 2.69 -35.19 -53.89
C ALA A 66 3.56 -36.19 -53.12
N ALA A 67 4.38 -36.99 -53.81
CA ALA A 67 5.30 -37.93 -53.19
C ALA A 67 6.34 -37.21 -52.30
N GLU A 68 6.89 -36.08 -52.76
CA GLU A 68 7.84 -35.27 -51.98
C GLU A 68 7.19 -34.72 -50.70
N LYS A 69 5.96 -34.19 -50.78
CA LYS A 69 5.23 -33.68 -49.60
C LYS A 69 4.90 -34.77 -48.60
N ILE A 70 4.57 -35.97 -49.06
CA ILE A 70 4.32 -37.12 -48.18
C ILE A 70 5.61 -37.51 -47.45
N ALA A 71 6.73 -37.63 -48.17
CA ALA A 71 8.03 -37.94 -47.56
C ALA A 71 8.47 -36.89 -46.52
N GLN A 72 8.23 -35.61 -46.79
CA GLN A 72 8.48 -34.52 -45.83
C GLN A 72 7.64 -34.67 -44.56
N LYS A 73 6.35 -34.98 -44.68
CA LYS A 73 5.45 -35.16 -43.53
C LYS A 73 5.77 -36.42 -42.73
N GLU A 74 6.19 -37.50 -43.37
CA GLU A 74 6.67 -38.70 -42.69
C GLU A 74 7.92 -38.39 -41.84
N LEU A 75 8.84 -37.55 -42.34
CA LEU A 75 10.01 -37.12 -41.58
C LEU A 75 9.63 -36.28 -40.35
N GLU A 76 8.67 -35.37 -40.48
CA GLU A 76 8.11 -34.60 -39.35
C GLU A 76 7.48 -35.51 -38.29
N VAL A 77 6.71 -36.52 -38.71
CA VAL A 77 6.09 -37.50 -37.80
C VAL A 77 7.15 -38.33 -37.07
N VAL A 78 8.23 -38.74 -37.74
CA VAL A 78 9.37 -39.41 -37.10
C VAL A 78 10.06 -38.49 -36.08
N GLY A 79 10.19 -37.20 -36.38
CA GLY A 79 10.73 -36.19 -35.47
C GLY A 79 9.88 -36.02 -34.20
N LEU A 80 8.55 -35.91 -34.37
CA LEU A 80 7.61 -35.83 -33.26
C LEU A 80 7.60 -37.12 -32.42
N LYS A 81 7.69 -38.28 -33.06
CA LYS A 81 7.80 -39.57 -32.37
C LYS A 81 9.06 -39.65 -31.50
N LYS A 82 10.22 -39.22 -32.03
CA LYS A 82 11.47 -39.11 -31.24
C LYS A 82 11.35 -38.12 -30.08
N MET A 83 10.61 -37.03 -30.25
CA MET A 83 10.36 -36.07 -29.17
C MET A 83 9.50 -36.70 -28.07
N LEU A 84 8.44 -37.45 -28.44
CA LEU A 84 7.57 -38.15 -27.50
C LEU A 84 8.31 -39.27 -26.74
N ASP A 85 9.18 -40.02 -27.42
CA ASP A 85 10.00 -41.07 -26.79
C ASP A 85 11.01 -40.47 -25.79
N ARG A 86 11.50 -39.25 -26.04
CA ARG A 86 12.38 -38.52 -25.09
C ARG A 86 11.65 -38.14 -23.79
N PHE A 87 10.33 -37.92 -23.85
CA PHE A 87 9.51 -37.72 -22.65
C PHE A 87 9.15 -39.02 -21.92
N ARG A 88 9.33 -40.19 -22.55
CA ARG A 88 8.92 -41.50 -21.98
C ARG A 88 10.04 -42.29 -21.30
N LEU A 89 11.30 -41.87 -21.43
CA LEU A 89 12.47 -42.61 -20.92
C LEU A 89 13.20 -41.91 -19.74
N GLY A 90 12.56 -40.92 -19.11
CA GLY A 90 13.10 -40.17 -17.97
C GLY A 90 12.31 -40.37 -16.68
N SER A 91 12.75 -41.35 -15.89
CA SER A 91 12.67 -41.44 -14.43
C SER A 91 11.29 -41.59 -13.74
N ASP A 92 11.23 -42.71 -13.02
CA ASP A 92 10.27 -43.19 -12.03
C ASP A 92 10.10 -42.28 -10.77
N GLU A 93 10.40 -40.98 -10.85
CA GLU A 93 10.44 -40.06 -9.69
C GLU A 93 9.48 -38.86 -9.80
N THR A 94 8.51 -38.90 -10.71
CA THR A 94 7.60 -37.76 -10.98
C THR A 94 6.31 -37.75 -10.14
N LYS A 95 6.16 -38.66 -9.17
CA LYS A 95 4.97 -38.72 -8.29
C LYS A 95 4.98 -37.72 -7.12
N THR A 96 6.08 -37.03 -6.84
CA THR A 96 6.23 -36.16 -5.67
C THR A 96 6.17 -34.67 -5.95
N PHE A 97 6.13 -34.24 -7.21
CA PHE A 97 6.16 -32.80 -7.55
C PHE A 97 4.79 -32.17 -7.86
N TRP A 98 3.73 -32.96 -8.01
CA TRP A 98 2.39 -32.48 -8.37
C TRP A 98 1.42 -32.34 -7.17
N SER A 99 1.84 -32.67 -5.95
CA SER A 99 0.97 -32.67 -4.76
C SER A 99 1.03 -31.41 -3.89
N LEU A 100 1.80 -30.38 -4.26
CA LEU A 100 1.95 -29.16 -3.44
C LEU A 100 1.09 -27.97 -3.87
N VAL A 101 0.23 -28.10 -4.89
CA VAL A 101 -0.48 -26.94 -5.48
C VAL A 101 -2.01 -27.00 -5.38
N HIS A 102 -2.62 -28.04 -4.81
CA HIS A 102 -4.07 -28.10 -4.58
C HIS A 102 -4.44 -28.61 -3.18
N ARG A 103 -4.81 -27.69 -2.28
CA ARG A 103 -5.68 -27.94 -1.12
C ARG A 103 -6.55 -26.70 -0.82
N HIS A 104 -7.79 -26.77 -1.30
CA HIS A 104 -9.04 -26.11 -0.90
C HIS A 104 -10.07 -27.19 -1.29
N GLU A 105 -11.00 -27.72 -0.50
CA GLU A 105 -11.67 -27.41 0.77
C GLU A 105 -11.75 -28.72 1.61
N PRO A 106 -12.23 -28.67 2.86
CA PRO A 106 -13.61 -29.10 3.07
C PRO A 106 -14.39 -28.29 4.12
N ASP A 107 -15.71 -28.42 4.01
CA ASP A 107 -16.78 -28.09 4.95
C ASP A 107 -16.54 -28.49 6.42
N GLU A 108 -17.43 -27.93 7.27
CA GLU A 108 -17.86 -28.38 8.60
C GLU A 108 -17.22 -27.75 9.87
N ALA A 109 -18.09 -26.98 10.53
CA ALA A 109 -18.14 -26.64 11.95
C ALA A 109 -17.45 -27.62 12.92
N ALA A 110 -16.37 -27.19 13.55
CA ALA A 110 -16.04 -27.42 14.97
C ALA A 110 -14.67 -26.82 15.29
N MET A 111 -14.57 -26.20 16.46
CA MET A 111 -13.29 -25.84 17.07
C MET A 111 -12.40 -27.08 17.26
N HIS A 112 -11.26 -27.18 16.58
CA HIS A 112 -10.16 -28.09 16.93
C HIS A 112 -8.85 -27.47 16.40
N GLN A 113 -7.94 -27.08 17.29
CA GLN A 113 -6.77 -27.88 17.66
C GLN A 113 -5.84 -28.19 16.47
N PHE A 114 -4.75 -27.43 16.38
CA PHE A 114 -3.48 -27.94 15.86
C PHE A 114 -2.69 -28.56 17.02
N PRO A 115 -2.33 -29.86 16.96
CA PRO A 115 -1.36 -30.46 17.85
C PRO A 115 0.03 -30.61 17.21
N ASP A 116 1.00 -30.85 18.09
CA ASP A 116 2.32 -31.44 17.89
C ASP A 116 3.39 -30.65 17.12
N SER A 117 4.27 -29.97 17.86
CA SER A 117 5.47 -30.63 18.38
C SER A 117 6.34 -29.63 19.15
N VAL A 118 7.20 -30.14 20.03
CA VAL A 118 8.25 -29.45 20.81
C VAL A 118 7.92 -29.19 22.29
N VAL A 119 8.25 -30.22 23.07
CA VAL A 119 8.92 -30.20 24.38
C VAL A 119 8.07 -29.84 25.60
N GLY A 120 7.69 -30.93 26.29
CA GLY A 120 6.88 -31.00 27.49
C GLY A 120 7.31 -30.13 28.66
N HIS A 121 6.32 -29.74 29.44
CA HIS A 121 6.24 -29.76 30.91
C HIS A 121 4.79 -29.38 31.27
N ASP A 122 3.85 -30.34 31.28
CA ASP A 122 2.62 -30.12 32.05
C ASP A 122 2.18 -31.41 32.75
N ARG A 123 2.74 -31.59 33.94
CA ARG A 123 2.42 -32.66 34.86
C ARG A 123 1.31 -32.13 35.78
N CYS A 124 0.08 -32.47 35.45
CA CYS A 124 -1.13 -32.36 36.30
C CYS A 124 -1.58 -30.94 36.69
N ILE A 125 -2.29 -30.25 35.79
CA ILE A 125 -3.38 -29.35 36.19
C ILE A 125 -4.49 -30.22 36.78
N MET A 126 -4.47 -30.43 38.10
CA MET A 126 -5.71 -30.75 38.82
C MET A 126 -6.52 -29.46 38.84
N SER A 127 -7.63 -29.43 38.09
CA SER A 127 -8.54 -28.29 38.07
C SER A 127 -9.01 -27.96 39.49
N VAL A 128 -9.28 -26.68 39.76
CA VAL A 128 -9.88 -26.23 41.03
C VAL A 128 -11.10 -27.07 41.40
N ASP A 129 -11.83 -27.57 40.40
CA ASP A 129 -12.97 -28.47 40.56
C ASP A 129 -12.60 -29.79 41.27
N SER A 130 -11.46 -30.39 40.92
CA SER A 130 -11.00 -31.64 41.53
C SER A 130 -10.62 -31.48 43.01
N LEU A 131 -10.09 -30.30 43.39
CA LEU A 131 -9.88 -29.96 44.80
C LEU A 131 -11.20 -29.72 45.50
N GLN A 132 -12.11 -28.96 44.89
CA GLN A 132 -13.41 -28.68 45.48
C GLN A 132 -14.14 -29.98 45.80
N ILE A 133 -14.06 -30.97 44.90
CA ILE A 133 -14.56 -32.33 45.13
C ILE A 133 -13.85 -32.99 46.32
N ALA A 134 -12.51 -33.00 46.34
CA ALA A 134 -11.75 -33.64 47.42
C ALA A 134 -12.02 -32.99 48.80
N VAL A 135 -12.03 -31.66 48.89
CA VAL A 135 -12.33 -30.91 50.12
C VAL A 135 -13.77 -31.15 50.57
N HIS A 136 -14.72 -31.15 49.62
CA HIS A 136 -16.12 -31.42 49.94
C HIS A 136 -16.34 -32.86 50.42
N GLU A 137 -15.62 -33.82 49.85
CA GLU A 137 -15.62 -35.21 50.29
C GLU A 137 -15.04 -35.37 51.70
N GLN A 138 -13.92 -34.71 52.01
CA GLN A 138 -13.31 -34.68 53.35
C GLN A 138 -14.21 -34.00 54.38
N LEU A 139 -14.87 -32.88 54.02
CA LEU A 139 -15.84 -32.20 54.89
C LEU A 139 -17.09 -33.05 55.14
N ASN A 140 -17.58 -33.75 54.13
CA ASN A 140 -18.69 -34.68 54.28
C ASN A 140 -18.31 -35.86 55.19
N GLN A 141 -17.06 -36.35 55.11
CA GLN A 141 -16.54 -37.39 55.98
C GLN A 141 -16.41 -36.89 57.43
N LEU A 142 -15.87 -35.69 57.65
CA LEU A 142 -15.81 -35.03 58.96
C LEU A 142 -17.22 -34.84 59.54
N GLY A 143 -18.17 -34.38 58.73
CA GLY A 143 -19.58 -34.24 59.12
C GLY A 143 -20.20 -35.56 59.57
N LYS A 144 -19.88 -36.67 58.89
CA LYS A 144 -20.30 -38.02 59.32
C LYS A 144 -19.71 -38.41 60.67
N GLU A 145 -18.42 -38.16 60.91
CA GLU A 145 -17.79 -38.49 62.21
C GLU A 145 -18.32 -37.62 63.35
N VAL A 146 -18.55 -36.32 63.13
CA VAL A 146 -19.16 -35.42 64.13
C VAL A 146 -20.60 -35.82 64.46
N ASN A 147 -21.39 -36.21 63.46
CA ASN A 147 -22.78 -36.64 63.67
C ASN A 147 -22.88 -37.94 64.49
N LYS A 148 -21.90 -38.84 64.39
CA LYS A 148 -21.83 -40.05 65.24
C LYS A 148 -21.67 -39.71 66.73
N ILE A 149 -21.06 -38.56 67.06
CA ILE A 149 -20.89 -38.10 68.45
C ILE A 149 -22.15 -37.39 68.96
N ARG A 150 -22.84 -36.63 68.10
CA ARG A 150 -24.01 -35.80 68.47
C ARG A 150 -25.28 -36.60 68.79
N GLY A 151 -25.38 -37.88 68.37
CA GLY A 151 -26.62 -38.67 68.43
C GLY A 151 -26.99 -39.33 69.77
N ALA A 152 -26.22 -39.19 70.85
CA ALA A 152 -26.41 -40.01 72.06
C ALA A 152 -26.36 -39.21 73.38
N SER A 153 -27.37 -38.38 73.69
CA SER A 153 -27.72 -38.03 75.08
C SER A 153 -28.98 -37.17 75.16
N SER A 154 -30.07 -37.76 75.68
CA SER A 154 -31.36 -37.13 75.96
C SER A 154 -31.29 -36.27 77.23
N ILE A 155 -31.38 -34.95 77.09
CA ILE A 155 -31.39 -34.01 78.24
C ILE A 155 -32.83 -33.85 78.76
N ARG A 156 -33.08 -34.37 79.97
CA ARG A 156 -34.31 -34.13 80.74
C ARG A 156 -34.19 -32.80 81.49
N ARG A 157 -35.21 -31.96 81.32
CA ARG A 157 -35.39 -30.58 81.77
C ARG A 157 -35.97 -30.53 83.19
N ILE A 158 -35.36 -29.85 84.17
CA ILE A 158 -36.04 -29.29 85.35
C ILE A 158 -35.42 -27.94 85.70
N SER A 159 -36.31 -26.96 85.87
CA SER A 159 -36.11 -25.54 86.12
C SER A 159 -36.07 -25.18 87.61
N SER A 160 -35.39 -24.07 87.89
CA SER A 160 -35.54 -23.12 89.01
C SER A 160 -34.94 -23.44 90.38
N GLY A 161 -34.14 -22.48 90.88
CA GLY A 161 -34.20 -22.04 92.27
C GLY A 161 -32.89 -22.03 93.06
N SER A 162 -32.19 -20.90 92.98
CA SER A 162 -31.26 -20.27 93.96
C SER A 162 -30.18 -21.09 94.70
N ASP A 163 -28.96 -20.58 94.50
CA ASP A 163 -27.95 -20.26 95.51
C ASP A 163 -27.20 -21.38 96.25
N LEU A 164 -25.96 -21.49 95.77
CA LEU A 164 -24.71 -21.52 96.53
C LEU A 164 -24.26 -22.85 97.17
N VAL A 165 -23.08 -23.26 96.67
CA VAL A 165 -22.01 -24.02 97.34
C VAL A 165 -22.12 -25.56 97.34
N GLY A 166 -21.07 -26.19 96.82
CA GLY A 166 -20.72 -27.58 97.11
C GLY A 166 -20.67 -28.43 95.84
N LEU A 167 -19.61 -28.32 95.05
CA LEU A 167 -18.50 -29.29 95.05
C LEU A 167 -18.93 -30.73 94.72
N GLY A 168 -18.48 -31.19 93.56
CA GLY A 168 -17.88 -32.51 93.47
C GLY A 168 -18.78 -33.63 92.98
N GLY A 169 -18.72 -33.87 91.67
CA GLY A 169 -18.62 -35.24 91.17
C GLY A 169 -19.78 -35.73 90.35
N ILE A 170 -19.68 -35.62 89.02
CA ILE A 170 -20.02 -36.70 88.08
C ILE A 170 -19.05 -36.62 86.89
N LEU A 171 -17.80 -37.07 87.11
CA LEU A 171 -16.93 -37.53 86.03
C LEU A 171 -17.50 -38.87 85.55
N GLN A 172 -18.20 -38.86 84.42
CA GLN A 172 -18.46 -40.08 83.66
C GLN A 172 -17.40 -40.16 82.55
N GLU A 173 -16.27 -40.69 82.99
CA GLU A 173 -15.07 -41.10 82.25
C GLU A 173 -15.44 -42.23 81.28
N ASN A 174 -15.67 -41.92 80.00
CA ASN A 174 -15.71 -42.89 78.87
C ASN A 174 -15.76 -42.22 77.47
N MET A 175 -15.34 -40.96 77.33
CA MET A 175 -15.49 -40.18 76.09
C MET A 175 -14.28 -40.06 75.11
N PRO A 176 -13.03 -40.54 75.36
CA PRO A 176 -11.91 -40.20 74.48
C PRO A 176 -11.86 -40.96 73.13
N GLU A 177 -12.34 -42.21 73.05
CA GLU A 177 -12.17 -43.02 71.81
C GLU A 177 -12.98 -42.50 70.61
N LYS A 178 -14.08 -41.78 70.84
CA LYS A 178 -14.93 -41.28 69.75
C LYS A 178 -14.36 -40.03 69.06
N TRP A 179 -13.53 -39.24 69.75
CA TRP A 179 -12.92 -38.03 69.20
C TRP A 179 -11.72 -38.32 68.29
N ILE A 180 -11.04 -39.46 68.46
CA ILE A 180 -9.89 -39.87 67.64
C ILE A 180 -10.25 -39.90 66.14
N TYR A 181 -11.47 -40.32 65.80
CA TYR A 181 -11.93 -40.36 64.41
C TYR A 181 -12.18 -38.96 63.83
N VAL A 182 -12.60 -38.01 64.67
CA VAL A 182 -12.78 -36.60 64.27
C VAL A 182 -11.42 -35.94 64.07
N ASP A 183 -10.45 -36.18 64.96
CA ASP A 183 -9.09 -35.66 64.81
C ASP A 183 -8.40 -36.22 63.56
N LYS A 184 -8.58 -37.51 63.26
CA LYS A 184 -8.05 -38.12 62.04
C LYS A 184 -8.68 -37.54 60.76
N ALA A 185 -9.97 -37.22 60.80
CA ALA A 185 -10.64 -36.53 59.69
C ALA A 185 -10.13 -35.08 59.52
N PHE A 186 -9.83 -34.40 60.63
CA PHE A 186 -9.21 -33.07 60.62
C PHE A 186 -7.79 -33.08 60.02
N GLU A 187 -6.93 -34.02 60.42
CA GLU A 187 -5.58 -34.14 59.85
C GLU A 187 -5.64 -34.50 58.35
N SER A 188 -6.57 -35.36 57.92
CA SER A 188 -6.77 -35.64 56.48
C SER A 188 -7.21 -34.41 55.69
N LEU A 189 -8.08 -33.56 56.26
CA LEU A 189 -8.49 -32.30 55.65
C LEU A 189 -7.31 -31.31 55.58
N LYS A 190 -6.51 -31.22 56.65
CA LYS A 190 -5.32 -30.39 56.74
C LYS A 190 -4.25 -30.81 55.72
N ASP A 191 -3.96 -32.10 55.59
CA ASP A 191 -3.03 -32.62 54.59
C ASP A 191 -3.48 -32.32 53.15
N THR A 192 -4.80 -32.42 52.91
CA THR A 192 -5.39 -32.08 51.60
C THR A 192 -5.21 -30.59 51.30
N LEU A 193 -5.42 -29.71 52.29
CA LEU A 193 -5.26 -28.27 52.15
C LEU A 193 -3.78 -27.86 51.99
N ASP A 194 -2.86 -28.45 52.77
CA ASP A 194 -1.41 -28.18 52.67
C ASP A 194 -0.82 -28.65 51.33
N THR A 195 -1.34 -29.74 50.77
CA THR A 195 -0.94 -30.21 49.44
C THR A 195 -1.39 -29.22 48.35
N PHE A 196 -2.56 -28.62 48.51
CA PHE A 196 -3.07 -27.59 47.61
C PHE A 196 -2.26 -26.29 47.70
N CYS A 197 -1.97 -25.81 48.91
CA CYS A 197 -1.17 -24.60 49.12
C CYS A 197 0.21 -24.71 48.44
N ARG A 198 0.90 -25.84 48.61
CA ARG A 198 2.21 -26.07 47.95
C ARG A 198 2.11 -26.08 46.42
N ARG A 199 1.10 -26.74 45.84
CA ARG A 199 0.92 -26.71 44.37
C ARG A 199 0.55 -25.32 43.86
N MET A 200 -0.21 -24.55 44.62
CA MET A 200 -0.55 -23.18 44.27
C MET A 200 0.68 -22.28 44.29
N GLU A 201 1.58 -22.44 45.26
CA GLU A 201 2.87 -21.75 45.28
C GLU A 201 3.73 -22.12 44.06
N ASP A 202 3.79 -23.40 43.68
CA ASP A 202 4.49 -23.85 42.47
C ASP A 202 3.85 -23.27 41.19
N MET A 203 2.51 -23.19 41.12
CA MET A 203 1.79 -22.56 40.02
C MET A 203 2.01 -21.05 39.95
N ASP A 204 2.09 -20.34 41.09
CA ASP A 204 2.39 -18.90 41.12
C ASP A 204 3.80 -18.63 40.60
N GLN A 205 4.78 -19.47 40.96
CA GLN A 205 6.15 -19.36 40.44
C GLN A 205 6.21 -19.62 38.93
N LEU A 206 5.52 -20.64 38.41
CA LEU A 206 5.42 -20.90 36.97
C LEU A 206 4.67 -19.78 36.22
N SER A 207 3.64 -19.21 36.84
CA SER A 207 2.89 -18.07 36.28
C SER A 207 3.75 -16.81 36.20
N ARG A 208 4.59 -16.54 37.20
CA ARG A 208 5.55 -15.43 37.15
C ARG A 208 6.65 -15.65 36.12
N ALA A 209 7.17 -16.87 35.98
CA ALA A 209 8.17 -17.19 34.97
C ALA A 209 7.60 -17.01 33.55
N SER A 210 6.44 -17.60 33.27
CA SER A 210 5.73 -17.44 31.98
C SER A 210 5.30 -15.99 31.71
N LEU A 211 4.90 -15.23 32.73
CA LEU A 211 4.60 -13.79 32.57
C LEU A 211 5.86 -13.00 32.20
N SER A 212 7.03 -13.35 32.77
CA SER A 212 8.30 -12.71 32.42
C SER A 212 8.76 -13.03 30.99
N GLU A 213 8.59 -14.28 30.55
CA GLU A 213 8.84 -14.69 29.16
C GLU A 213 7.88 -14.00 28.19
N TRP A 214 6.59 -13.92 28.54
CA TRP A 214 5.58 -13.21 27.76
C TRP A 214 5.90 -11.71 27.66
N GLN A 215 6.33 -11.07 28.75
CA GLN A 215 6.72 -9.66 28.75
C GLN A 215 7.95 -9.42 27.87
N GLN A 216 8.96 -10.31 27.92
CA GLN A 216 10.13 -10.24 27.04
C GLN A 216 9.73 -10.40 25.56
N GLU A 217 8.84 -11.35 25.25
CA GLU A 217 8.32 -11.54 23.90
C GLU A 217 7.55 -10.30 23.39
N GLN A 218 6.75 -9.65 24.24
CA GLN A 218 6.08 -8.39 23.88
C GLN A 218 7.08 -7.25 23.63
N ASP A 219 8.14 -7.17 24.44
CA ASP A 219 9.19 -6.16 24.26
C ASP A 219 9.95 -6.38 22.94
N PHE A 220 10.27 -7.65 22.60
CA PHE A 220 10.89 -8.01 21.32
C PHE A 220 9.97 -7.75 20.13
N ARG A 221 8.69 -8.11 20.22
CA ARG A 221 7.68 -7.76 19.20
C ARG A 221 7.63 -6.26 18.96
N SER A 222 7.57 -5.48 20.03
CA SER A 222 7.55 -4.02 19.96
C SER A 222 8.84 -3.45 19.35
N GLU A 223 10.00 -4.04 19.63
CA GLU A 223 11.29 -3.68 19.02
C GLU A 223 11.30 -3.93 17.50
N ILE A 224 10.85 -5.11 17.07
CA ILE A 224 10.77 -5.48 15.65
C ILE A 224 9.77 -4.58 14.92
N GLU A 225 8.62 -4.30 15.52
CA GLU A 225 7.59 -3.43 14.93
C GLU A 225 8.11 -2.00 14.76
N ARG A 226 8.80 -1.46 15.78
CA ARG A 226 9.49 -0.16 15.67
C ARG A 226 10.53 -0.16 14.55
N MET A 227 11.31 -1.23 14.39
CA MET A 227 12.31 -1.35 13.33
C MET A 227 11.68 -1.39 11.93
N VAL A 228 10.60 -2.15 11.75
CA VAL A 228 9.89 -2.25 10.46
C VAL A 228 9.21 -0.94 10.10
N ILE A 229 8.53 -0.28 11.04
CA ILE A 229 7.92 1.03 10.83
C ILE A 229 9.00 2.08 10.52
N GLY A 230 10.11 2.09 11.27
CA GLY A 230 11.24 2.98 11.03
C GLY A 230 11.85 2.82 9.63
N ASN A 231 12.09 1.59 9.20
CA ASN A 231 12.60 1.29 7.85
C ASN A 231 11.60 1.66 6.75
N GLY A 232 10.30 1.46 6.98
CA GLY A 232 9.23 1.87 6.06
C GLY A 232 9.17 3.39 5.87
N ILE A 233 9.23 4.15 6.96
CA ILE A 233 9.25 5.63 6.93
C ILE A 233 10.54 6.11 6.23
N TRP A 234 11.69 5.55 6.59
CA TRP A 234 12.97 5.90 5.97
C TRP A 234 12.98 5.64 4.45
N GLY A 235 12.46 4.50 4.01
CA GLY A 235 12.33 4.19 2.58
C GLY A 235 11.35 5.10 1.84
N LEU A 236 10.28 5.57 2.49
CA LEU A 236 9.38 6.57 1.93
C LEU A 236 10.07 7.93 1.82
N GLN A 237 10.78 8.37 2.86
CA GLN A 237 11.52 9.63 2.88
C GLN A 237 12.55 9.67 1.73
N GLN A 238 13.35 8.61 1.55
CA GLN A 238 14.31 8.51 0.45
C GLN A 238 13.64 8.58 -0.93
N LYS A 239 12.47 7.95 -1.11
CA LYS A 239 11.70 8.05 -2.36
C LYS A 239 11.16 9.45 -2.61
N PHE A 240 10.74 10.17 -1.57
CA PHE A 240 10.29 11.55 -1.68
C PHE A 240 11.46 12.50 -1.98
N GLU A 241 12.60 12.33 -1.31
CA GLU A 241 13.83 13.08 -1.58
C GLU A 241 14.30 12.88 -3.03
N GLN A 242 14.34 11.63 -3.51
CA GLN A 242 14.71 11.34 -4.91
C GLN A 242 13.72 11.98 -5.90
N LYS A 243 12.41 11.87 -5.66
CA LYS A 243 11.39 12.49 -6.53
C LYS A 243 11.50 14.02 -6.56
N LEU A 244 11.79 14.64 -5.42
CA LEU A 244 12.01 16.09 -5.34
C LEU A 244 13.28 16.48 -6.09
N LEU A 245 14.35 15.68 -6.02
CA LEU A 245 15.57 15.90 -6.78
C LEU A 245 15.32 15.77 -8.30
N ASP A 246 14.58 14.75 -8.72
CA ASP A 246 14.23 14.52 -10.13
C ASP A 246 13.37 15.66 -10.70
N LEU A 247 12.43 16.19 -9.91
CA LEU A 247 11.65 17.39 -10.25
C LEU A 247 12.53 18.64 -10.33
N TYR A 248 13.44 18.81 -9.36
CA TYR A 248 14.38 19.92 -9.32
C TYR A 248 15.27 19.94 -10.57
N ASP A 249 15.82 18.78 -10.99
CA ASP A 249 16.73 18.70 -12.14
C ASP A 249 16.01 18.82 -13.49
N SER A 250 14.78 18.31 -13.62
CA SER A 250 14.07 18.26 -14.90
C SER A 250 13.33 19.56 -15.26
N GLU A 251 12.66 20.20 -14.30
CA GLU A 251 11.85 21.41 -14.58
C GLU A 251 12.66 22.71 -14.46
N SER A 252 13.56 22.82 -13.48
CA SER A 252 14.34 24.06 -13.29
C SER A 252 15.33 24.30 -14.45
N ARG A 253 15.99 23.23 -14.93
CA ARG A 253 17.00 23.32 -15.99
C ARG A 253 16.36 23.62 -17.34
N ASN A 254 15.21 23.01 -17.64
CA ASN A 254 14.49 23.24 -18.89
C ASN A 254 13.87 24.64 -18.94
N CYS A 255 13.21 25.09 -17.88
CA CYS A 255 12.60 26.41 -17.85
C CYS A 255 13.66 27.53 -17.90
N PHE A 256 14.76 27.39 -17.16
CA PHE A 256 15.83 28.36 -17.17
C PHE A 256 16.58 28.41 -18.51
N ASN A 257 16.87 27.26 -19.13
CA ASN A 257 17.50 27.22 -20.45
C ASN A 257 16.58 27.80 -21.53
N GLN A 258 15.28 27.48 -21.53
CA GLN A 258 14.31 28.06 -22.46
C GLN A 258 14.19 29.57 -22.28
N TYR A 259 14.12 30.07 -21.05
CA TYR A 259 14.11 31.51 -20.77
C TYR A 259 15.38 32.18 -21.29
N LYS A 260 16.54 31.57 -21.07
CA LYS A 260 17.84 32.08 -21.54
C LYS A 260 17.94 32.05 -23.07
N GLU A 261 17.44 31.02 -23.73
CA GLU A 261 17.38 30.88 -25.19
C GLU A 261 16.42 31.89 -25.82
N ILE A 262 15.25 32.10 -25.23
CA ILE A 262 14.28 33.12 -25.68
C ILE A 262 14.89 34.52 -25.51
N SER A 263 15.56 34.77 -24.38
CA SER A 263 16.24 36.03 -24.11
C SER A 263 17.41 36.27 -25.06
N SER A 264 18.24 35.25 -25.34
CA SER A 264 19.32 35.37 -26.33
C SER A 264 18.78 35.56 -27.74
N LEU A 265 17.73 34.82 -28.13
CA LEU A 265 17.08 34.97 -29.43
C LEU A 265 16.49 36.38 -29.60
N ARG A 266 15.88 36.94 -28.55
CA ARG A 266 15.38 38.32 -28.54
C ARG A 266 16.53 39.32 -28.71
N GLN A 267 17.64 39.13 -28.01
CA GLN A 267 18.83 40.00 -28.12
C GLN A 267 19.46 39.90 -29.52
N GLU A 268 19.54 38.69 -30.09
CA GLU A 268 20.04 38.45 -31.44
C GLU A 268 19.11 39.10 -32.48
N LEU A 269 17.79 38.95 -32.36
CA LEU A 269 16.84 39.61 -33.26
C LEU A 269 16.93 41.14 -33.16
N ASP A 270 17.11 41.68 -31.96
CA ASP A 270 17.30 43.11 -31.73
C ASP A 270 18.64 43.62 -32.31
N ALA A 271 19.72 42.84 -32.19
CA ALA A 271 21.01 43.16 -32.82
C ALA A 271 20.91 43.11 -34.36
N ILE A 272 20.22 42.10 -34.91
CA ILE A 272 19.91 42.02 -36.34
C ILE A 272 19.04 43.21 -36.76
N PHE A 273 18.03 43.58 -35.97
CA PHE A 273 17.18 44.72 -36.26
C PHE A 273 17.95 46.04 -36.27
N LYS A 274 18.82 46.25 -35.28
CA LYS A 274 19.69 47.43 -35.19
C LYS A 274 20.66 47.50 -36.37
N THR A 275 21.30 46.39 -36.73
CA THR A 275 22.21 46.36 -37.90
C THR A 275 21.47 46.61 -39.22
N LEU A 276 20.24 46.10 -39.38
CA LEU A 276 19.40 46.39 -40.54
C LEU A 276 18.89 47.84 -40.59
N SER A 277 18.69 48.46 -39.43
CA SER A 277 18.19 49.84 -39.32
C SER A 277 19.27 50.91 -39.51
N VAL A 278 20.55 50.57 -39.32
CA VAL A 278 21.68 51.53 -39.38
C VAL A 278 22.14 51.83 -40.83
N SER A 279 21.62 51.16 -41.86
CA SER A 279 22.11 51.30 -43.24
C SER A 279 21.68 52.56 -44.03
N GLU A 280 20.91 53.50 -43.46
CA GLU A 280 20.25 54.53 -44.28
C GLU A 280 20.69 55.99 -44.06
N THR A 281 21.63 56.28 -43.17
CA THR A 281 22.09 57.67 -42.95
C THR A 281 23.61 57.77 -42.96
N GLY A 282 24.18 57.74 -44.17
CA GLY A 282 25.59 58.07 -44.39
C GLY A 282 25.81 59.57 -44.29
N HIS A 283 26.46 60.04 -43.22
CA HIS A 283 27.35 61.20 -43.28
C HIS A 283 28.51 61.03 -42.30
N LEU A 284 29.67 60.72 -42.90
CA LEU A 284 30.97 61.34 -42.66
C LEU A 284 31.60 61.23 -41.26
N LEU A 285 32.71 60.48 -41.23
CA LEU A 285 34.02 60.89 -40.71
C LEU A 285 34.04 61.51 -39.30
N SER A 286 34.63 60.78 -38.34
CA SER A 286 36.00 61.06 -37.90
C SER A 286 36.32 60.31 -36.60
N HIS A 287 37.50 59.70 -36.59
CA HIS A 287 38.18 59.15 -35.43
C HIS A 287 38.18 60.11 -34.22
N GLY A 288 38.03 59.58 -33.01
CA GLY A 288 38.22 60.34 -31.78
C GLY A 288 37.65 59.68 -30.52
N SER A 289 38.41 58.73 -29.97
CA SER A 289 38.55 58.35 -28.56
C SER A 289 37.63 59.00 -27.50
N LEU A 290 36.93 58.16 -26.72
CA LEU A 290 36.60 58.32 -25.30
C LEU A 290 36.21 56.91 -24.79
N GLU A 291 37.15 56.04 -24.42
CA GLU A 291 37.84 55.99 -23.12
C GLU A 291 36.87 56.11 -21.93
N ASN A 292 36.39 54.95 -21.48
CA ASN A 292 36.04 54.57 -20.11
C ASN A 292 35.24 53.24 -20.20
N THR A 293 35.49 52.15 -19.49
CA THR A 293 36.54 51.63 -18.60
C THR A 293 36.14 50.15 -18.40
N GLU A 294 37.09 49.26 -18.10
CA GLU A 294 36.89 47.83 -17.76
C GLU A 294 36.62 46.92 -18.98
N GLU A 295 37.61 46.39 -19.69
CA GLU A 295 38.82 45.69 -19.24
C GLU A 295 38.54 44.47 -18.33
N TRP A 296 38.95 43.30 -18.84
CA TRP A 296 39.44 42.16 -18.07
C TRP A 296 38.41 41.18 -17.48
N CYS A 297 38.26 40.01 -18.11
CA CYS A 297 38.82 38.79 -17.54
C CYS A 297 38.68 37.58 -18.47
N HIS A 298 39.82 36.94 -18.66
CA HIS A 298 39.97 35.58 -19.18
C HIS A 298 39.09 34.59 -18.40
N ASN A 299 38.53 33.60 -19.10
CA ASN A 299 38.64 32.18 -18.75
C ASN A 299 38.07 31.30 -19.87
N LYS A 300 38.92 31.04 -20.88
CA LYS A 300 38.77 29.94 -21.84
C LYS A 300 39.56 28.74 -21.31
N ARG A 301 38.86 27.69 -20.87
CA ARG A 301 39.16 26.24 -21.06
C ARG A 301 38.51 25.42 -19.95
N VAL A 302 37.52 24.59 -20.31
CA VAL A 302 37.56 23.13 -20.21
C VAL A 302 36.59 22.59 -21.28
N ASP A 303 37.13 22.21 -22.44
CA ASP A 303 36.45 21.38 -23.44
C ASP A 303 36.80 19.91 -23.19
N HIS A 304 35.79 19.05 -23.16
CA HIS A 304 35.96 17.60 -23.34
C HIS A 304 35.94 17.27 -24.84
N PHE A 305 37.15 17.06 -25.36
CA PHE A 305 37.63 16.27 -26.52
C PHE A 305 36.61 15.34 -27.23
N HIS A 306 36.55 15.22 -28.56
CA HIS A 306 37.63 14.85 -29.48
C HIS A 306 37.34 15.23 -30.97
N VAL A 307 38.22 16.05 -31.56
CA VAL A 307 38.53 16.11 -33.01
C VAL A 307 40.06 15.95 -33.14
N LYS A 308 40.52 15.17 -34.12
CA LYS A 308 41.94 14.86 -34.37
C LYS A 308 42.30 15.24 -35.80
N LEU A 309 43.52 15.77 -35.97
CA LEU A 309 44.27 16.14 -37.20
C LEU A 309 43.97 17.58 -37.68
N SER A 310 44.90 18.52 -37.76
CA SER A 310 46.37 18.55 -37.60
C SER A 310 46.75 20.02 -37.35
N SER A 311 47.40 20.34 -36.24
CA SER A 311 48.83 20.72 -36.17
C SER A 311 49.25 21.91 -37.05
N GLU A 312 49.07 23.12 -36.50
CA GLU A 312 49.98 24.26 -36.72
C GLU A 312 51.39 23.92 -36.19
N PRO A 313 52.42 24.57 -36.73
CA PRO A 313 53.26 25.33 -35.83
C PRO A 313 53.48 26.77 -36.33
N LEU A 314 53.11 27.70 -35.46
CA LEU A 314 53.57 29.07 -35.33
C LEU A 314 54.70 29.54 -36.27
N SER A 315 54.40 30.63 -36.98
CA SER A 315 55.39 31.57 -37.54
C SER A 315 56.42 32.01 -36.49
N PRO A 316 57.63 32.39 -36.94
CA PRO A 316 57.88 33.82 -37.01
C PRO A 316 58.63 34.28 -38.27
N SER A 317 58.23 35.48 -38.72
CA SER A 317 59.04 36.53 -39.35
C SER A 317 59.87 36.23 -40.62
N THR A 318 59.43 36.88 -41.70
CA THR A 318 60.21 37.73 -42.63
C THR A 318 61.30 37.07 -43.48
N ILE A 319 61.12 37.14 -44.82
CA ILE A 319 62.00 37.79 -45.82
C ILE A 319 61.71 37.19 -47.21
N GLU A 320 61.26 38.08 -48.12
CA GLU A 320 61.58 38.18 -49.57
C GLU A 320 61.37 36.96 -50.50
N GLU A 321 61.08 37.07 -51.80
CA GLU A 321 60.65 38.11 -52.72
C GLU A 321 60.44 37.36 -54.06
N ASN A 322 59.44 37.78 -54.84
CA ASN A 322 59.39 37.73 -56.31
C ASN A 322 59.28 36.42 -57.13
N GLY A 323 58.39 36.52 -58.13
CA GLY A 323 58.54 35.94 -59.48
C GLY A 323 57.32 35.15 -59.96
N LYS A 324 56.22 35.78 -60.39
CA LYS A 324 55.89 36.18 -61.79
C LYS A 324 55.93 35.01 -62.80
N GLN A 325 54.78 34.65 -63.38
CA GLN A 325 54.36 34.83 -64.79
C GLN A 325 54.01 33.42 -65.33
N GLU A 326 53.05 33.13 -66.22
CA GLU A 326 52.23 33.91 -67.15
C GLU A 326 51.13 32.97 -67.70
N GLU A 327 49.91 33.48 -67.87
CA GLU A 327 48.85 32.86 -68.66
C GLU A 327 49.18 32.95 -70.16
N SER A 328 48.85 31.93 -70.96
CA SER A 328 48.65 32.13 -72.41
C SER A 328 47.59 31.20 -73.01
N ASN A 329 46.48 31.84 -73.36
CA ASN A 329 45.35 31.40 -74.19
C ASN A 329 45.76 30.64 -75.46
N ILE A 330 45.06 29.54 -75.80
CA ILE A 330 44.96 29.02 -77.17
C ILE A 330 43.49 28.75 -77.54
N ASN A 331 42.85 29.79 -78.08
CA ASN A 331 42.01 29.82 -79.30
C ASN A 331 41.09 28.63 -79.67
N LYS A 332 39.77 28.89 -79.62
CA LYS A 332 38.67 28.25 -80.39
C LYS A 332 39.00 28.12 -81.90
N PRO A 333 38.62 27.01 -82.56
CA PRO A 333 38.20 27.06 -83.96
C PRO A 333 36.77 26.51 -84.12
N GLU A 334 35.79 27.41 -84.23
CA GLU A 334 34.49 27.14 -84.84
C GLU A 334 34.65 27.04 -86.37
N ASN A 335 33.80 26.22 -87.01
CA ASN A 335 33.65 25.98 -88.46
C ASN A 335 34.55 24.90 -89.11
N LEU A 336 34.20 23.63 -88.93
CA LEU A 336 34.46 22.60 -89.94
C LEU A 336 33.11 22.04 -90.43
N ASP A 337 32.78 22.44 -91.64
CA ASP A 337 31.51 22.20 -92.32
C ASP A 337 31.32 20.72 -92.68
N SER A 338 30.06 20.25 -92.65
CA SER A 338 29.66 18.83 -92.73
C SER A 338 30.14 18.10 -94.00
N ALA A 339 30.50 18.85 -95.04
CA ALA A 339 31.00 18.32 -96.31
C ALA A 339 32.42 17.72 -96.21
N SER A 340 33.26 18.24 -95.30
CA SER A 340 34.65 17.78 -95.14
C SER A 340 34.77 16.39 -94.48
N LEU A 341 33.75 15.99 -93.70
CA LEU A 341 33.70 14.69 -93.02
C LEU A 341 33.38 13.50 -93.95
N LYS A 342 32.72 13.72 -95.10
CA LYS A 342 32.33 12.62 -96.01
C LYS A 342 33.49 12.00 -96.80
N HIS A 343 34.63 12.68 -96.91
CA HIS A 343 35.78 12.22 -97.70
C HIS A 343 36.92 11.62 -96.85
N MET A 344 36.80 11.62 -95.52
CA MET A 344 37.78 10.96 -94.64
C MET A 344 37.63 9.43 -94.71
N SER A 345 38.76 8.72 -94.74
CA SER A 345 38.78 7.27 -94.51
C SER A 345 38.23 6.95 -93.11
N LYS A 346 37.80 5.71 -92.88
CA LYS A 346 37.26 5.29 -91.57
C LYS A 346 38.29 5.52 -90.45
N GLU A 347 39.57 5.25 -90.71
CA GLU A 347 40.68 5.48 -89.80
C GLU A 347 40.93 6.97 -89.52
N ASP A 348 40.85 7.83 -90.54
CA ASP A 348 41.00 9.28 -90.37
C ASP A 348 39.84 9.88 -89.56
N LEU A 349 38.61 9.40 -89.80
CA LEU A 349 37.43 9.83 -89.04
C LEU A 349 37.54 9.46 -87.57
N VAL A 350 38.01 8.24 -87.25
CA VAL A 350 38.25 7.80 -85.86
C VAL A 350 39.34 8.64 -85.19
N THR A 351 40.41 8.95 -85.92
CA THR A 351 41.51 9.80 -85.41
C THR A 351 41.01 11.22 -85.15
N TYR A 352 40.20 11.79 -86.05
CA TYR A 352 39.58 13.10 -85.91
C TYR A 352 38.59 13.15 -84.73
N ILE A 353 37.68 12.18 -84.60
CA ILE A 353 36.74 12.08 -83.47
C ILE A 353 37.50 11.94 -82.14
N THR A 354 38.58 11.17 -82.12
CA THR A 354 39.38 10.98 -80.89
C THR A 354 40.14 12.26 -80.51
N LYS A 355 40.66 13.01 -81.49
CA LYS A 355 41.30 14.32 -81.25
C LYS A 355 40.28 15.35 -80.79
N MET A 356 39.10 15.40 -81.40
CA MET A 356 38.00 16.29 -81.01
C MET A 356 37.48 15.97 -79.60
N ARG A 357 37.29 14.69 -79.28
CA ARG A 357 36.89 14.23 -77.93
C ARG A 357 37.91 14.61 -76.87
N ARG A 358 39.21 14.40 -77.10
CA ARG A 358 40.26 14.84 -76.16
C ARG A 358 40.27 16.36 -75.98
N ASN A 359 40.03 17.13 -77.05
CA ASN A 359 40.00 18.59 -76.96
C ASN A 359 38.76 19.09 -76.21
N HIS A 360 37.59 18.47 -76.42
CA HIS A 360 36.37 18.80 -75.70
C HIS A 360 36.47 18.42 -74.21
N GLU A 361 37.04 17.25 -73.89
CA GLU A 361 37.32 16.84 -72.50
C GLU A 361 38.23 17.86 -71.80
N SER A 362 39.28 18.35 -72.48
CA SER A 362 40.17 19.38 -71.95
C SER A 362 39.45 20.71 -71.69
N GLN A 363 38.57 21.16 -72.59
CA GLN A 363 37.76 22.38 -72.39
C GLN A 363 36.74 22.25 -71.26
N VAL A 364 36.12 21.07 -71.10
CA VAL A 364 35.19 20.81 -70.00
C VAL A 364 35.94 20.82 -68.67
N GLN A 365 37.13 20.24 -68.60
CA GLN A 365 37.97 20.29 -67.40
C GLN A 365 38.37 21.73 -67.05
N GLU A 366 38.84 22.52 -68.02
CA GLU A 366 39.21 23.92 -67.82
C GLU A 366 38.02 24.77 -67.32
N LYS A 367 36.85 24.64 -67.95
CA LYS A 367 35.63 25.35 -67.52
C LYS A 367 35.13 24.90 -66.14
N THR A 368 35.36 23.65 -65.79
CA THR A 368 35.02 23.09 -64.48
C THR A 368 35.93 23.68 -63.40
N GLU A 369 37.23 23.75 -63.66
CA GLU A 369 38.22 24.37 -62.78
C GLU A 369 37.94 25.88 -62.60
N GLU A 370 37.59 26.58 -63.68
CA GLU A 370 37.19 27.99 -63.67
C GLU A 370 35.91 28.22 -62.84
N ASN A 371 34.92 27.31 -62.92
CA ASN A 371 33.72 27.36 -62.08
C ASN A 371 34.05 27.14 -60.60
N PHE A 372 34.95 26.21 -60.28
CA PHE A 372 35.39 25.98 -58.91
C PHE A 372 36.19 27.17 -58.36
N CYS A 373 37.06 27.79 -59.16
CA CYS A 373 37.75 29.02 -58.80
C CYS A 373 36.77 30.16 -58.54
N LEU A 374 35.82 30.43 -59.46
CA LEU A 374 34.80 31.46 -59.27
C LEU A 374 33.90 31.18 -58.06
N ARG A 375 33.52 29.93 -57.81
CA ARG A 375 32.78 29.55 -56.57
C ARG A 375 33.60 29.81 -55.32
N ARG A 376 34.90 29.50 -55.34
CA ARG A 376 35.82 29.74 -54.22
C ARG A 376 36.05 31.24 -54.02
N GLU A 377 36.12 32.02 -55.11
CA GLU A 377 36.23 33.47 -55.06
C GLU A 377 34.94 34.13 -54.56
N LEU A 378 33.77 33.62 -54.96
CA LEU A 378 32.47 34.10 -54.50
C LEU A 378 32.21 33.75 -53.03
N LEU A 379 32.73 32.62 -52.55
CA LEU A 379 32.78 32.27 -51.13
C LEU A 379 33.76 33.18 -50.37
N ASN A 380 34.96 33.42 -50.92
CA ASN A 380 35.96 34.32 -50.31
C ASN A 380 35.50 35.79 -50.28
N LEU A 381 34.72 36.24 -51.28
CA LEU A 381 34.06 37.56 -51.31
C LEU A 381 32.86 37.63 -50.37
N LYS A 382 32.25 36.49 -50.01
CA LYS A 382 31.21 36.41 -48.96
C LYS A 382 31.81 36.49 -47.55
N GLU A 383 33.02 36.00 -47.35
CA GLU A 383 33.75 36.06 -46.06
C GLU A 383 34.50 37.38 -45.85
N ARG A 384 34.89 38.10 -46.90
CA ARG A 384 35.46 39.46 -46.80
C ARG A 384 34.40 40.52 -47.08
N GLY A 385 33.79 41.01 -45.99
CA GLY A 385 32.71 41.99 -45.99
C GLY A 385 33.01 43.34 -46.66
N SER A 386 32.80 43.41 -47.97
CA SER A 386 32.60 44.68 -48.68
C SER A 386 31.34 44.60 -49.56
N SER A 387 30.42 45.51 -49.26
CA SER A 387 29.06 45.73 -49.75
C SER A 387 28.86 45.70 -51.27
N PHE A 388 27.89 44.89 -51.74
CA PHE A 388 27.21 45.11 -53.02
C PHE A 388 25.78 45.64 -52.77
N PRO A 389 25.35 46.74 -53.42
CA PRO A 389 24.10 47.43 -53.11
C PRO A 389 22.88 46.68 -53.65
N LEU A 390 22.13 45.98 -52.80
CA LEU A 390 20.79 45.48 -53.16
C LEU A 390 19.80 46.65 -53.20
N LYS A 391 19.62 47.22 -54.38
CA LYS A 391 18.50 48.11 -54.69
C LYS A 391 17.20 47.30 -54.74
N LYS A 392 16.26 47.66 -53.84
CA LYS A 392 14.79 47.45 -53.94
C LYS A 392 14.27 46.01 -54.04
N ASP A 393 14.66 45.13 -53.12
CA ASP A 393 13.93 43.87 -52.95
C ASP A 393 12.75 44.07 -51.99
N LYS A 394 11.51 43.86 -52.47
CA LYS A 394 10.29 44.02 -51.65
C LYS A 394 10.28 43.08 -50.45
N GLU A 395 11.02 41.99 -50.53
CA GLU A 395 11.19 41.01 -49.46
C GLU A 395 12.02 41.56 -48.29
N PHE A 396 13.02 42.41 -48.56
CA PHE A 396 13.87 43.02 -47.53
C PHE A 396 13.08 44.02 -46.67
N GLU A 397 12.23 44.83 -47.29
CA GLU A 397 11.32 45.73 -46.57
C GLU A 397 10.27 44.97 -45.75
N LEU A 398 9.83 43.81 -46.23
CA LEU A 398 8.89 42.94 -45.51
C LEU A 398 9.55 42.30 -44.29
N LEU A 399 10.83 41.93 -44.39
CA LEU A 399 11.64 41.44 -43.28
C LEU A 399 11.90 42.54 -42.24
N LYS A 400 12.20 43.77 -42.70
CA LYS A 400 12.37 44.97 -41.85
C LYS A 400 11.13 45.25 -41.00
N LYS A 401 9.92 44.90 -41.48
CA LYS A 401 8.66 44.99 -40.74
C LYS A 401 8.35 43.80 -39.83
N LYS A 402 8.77 42.57 -40.19
CA LYS A 402 8.47 41.35 -39.41
C LYS A 402 9.33 41.18 -38.16
N ILE A 403 10.56 41.70 -38.17
CA ILE A 403 11.49 41.57 -37.03
C ILE A 403 10.94 42.28 -35.76
N PRO A 404 10.42 43.53 -35.82
CA PRO A 404 9.77 44.17 -34.68
C PRO A 404 8.57 43.40 -34.11
N ASP A 405 7.74 42.79 -34.98
CA ASP A 405 6.61 41.96 -34.55
C ASP A 405 7.08 40.71 -33.80
N ALA A 406 8.15 40.06 -34.28
CA ALA A 406 8.75 38.91 -33.62
C ALA A 406 9.37 39.29 -32.27
N ILE A 407 10.06 40.44 -32.18
CA ILE A 407 10.57 40.97 -30.91
C ILE A 407 9.42 41.25 -29.94
N SER A 408 8.31 41.83 -30.42
CA SER A 408 7.13 42.11 -29.59
C SER A 408 6.49 40.83 -29.02
N LYS A 409 6.39 39.77 -29.83
CA LYS A 409 5.91 38.45 -29.36
C LYS A 409 6.87 37.80 -28.36
N LEU A 410 8.18 37.94 -28.56
CA LEU A 410 9.16 37.45 -27.60
C LEU A 410 9.10 38.25 -26.30
N ASN A 411 8.84 39.56 -26.35
CA ASN A 411 8.58 40.37 -25.16
C ASN A 411 7.31 39.92 -24.44
N GLU A 412 6.23 39.62 -25.16
CA GLU A 412 4.99 39.09 -24.54
C GLU A 412 5.24 37.75 -23.83
N ILE A 413 6.05 36.85 -24.43
CA ILE A 413 6.43 35.58 -23.78
C ILE A 413 7.37 35.82 -22.58
N LEU A 414 8.25 36.81 -22.64
CA LEU A 414 9.14 37.16 -21.53
C LEU A 414 8.39 37.84 -20.37
N ASP A 415 7.40 38.68 -20.68
CA ASP A 415 6.53 39.37 -19.72
C ASP A 415 5.46 38.41 -19.14
N GLU A 416 4.89 37.49 -19.93
CA GLU A 416 4.05 36.40 -19.40
C GLU A 416 4.87 35.47 -18.48
N ASN A 417 6.14 35.26 -18.80
CA ASN A 417 7.08 34.57 -17.91
C ASN A 417 7.53 35.42 -16.71
N GLU A 418 7.17 36.70 -16.60
CA GLU A 418 7.36 37.46 -15.36
C GLU A 418 6.41 36.94 -14.25
N LYS A 419 5.32 36.27 -14.60
CA LYS A 419 4.54 35.44 -13.64
C LYS A 419 5.29 34.19 -13.18
N VAL A 420 6.39 33.81 -13.83
CA VAL A 420 7.31 32.74 -13.39
C VAL A 420 8.28 33.25 -12.32
N HIS A 421 8.31 34.55 -11.97
CA HIS A 421 8.95 34.98 -10.71
C HIS A 421 8.31 34.39 -9.46
N GLN A 422 7.06 33.93 -9.57
CA GLN A 422 6.42 33.17 -8.50
C GLN A 422 7.06 31.78 -8.31
N PHE A 423 7.75 31.23 -9.32
CA PHE A 423 8.56 30.03 -9.17
C PHE A 423 9.90 30.31 -8.47
N SER A 424 10.53 31.47 -8.66
CA SER A 424 11.76 31.81 -7.94
C SER A 424 11.52 32.05 -6.45
N GLU A 425 10.40 32.69 -6.07
CA GLU A 425 10.02 32.83 -4.65
C GLU A 425 9.70 31.48 -4.00
N ASN A 426 9.08 30.56 -4.75
CA ASN A 426 8.84 29.20 -4.25
C ASN A 426 10.14 28.43 -4.00
N ILE A 427 11.22 28.67 -4.77
CA ILE A 427 12.52 28.03 -4.56
C ILE A 427 13.19 28.52 -3.26
N GLU A 428 13.13 29.82 -2.94
CA GLU A 428 13.60 30.35 -1.65
C GLU A 428 12.71 29.90 -0.47
N SER A 429 11.39 29.75 -0.71
CA SER A 429 10.50 29.12 0.28
C SER A 429 10.88 27.66 0.55
N LEU A 430 11.35 26.94 -0.48
CA LEU A 430 11.75 25.55 -0.37
C LEU A 430 13.08 25.40 0.36
N SER A 431 14.04 26.31 0.14
CA SER A 431 15.31 26.32 0.88
C SER A 431 15.10 26.69 2.35
N SER A 432 14.27 27.70 2.65
CA SER A 432 13.93 28.04 4.05
C SER A 432 13.11 26.94 4.74
N LEU A 433 12.23 26.24 4.02
CA LEU A 433 11.53 25.06 4.52
C LEU A 433 12.50 23.90 4.79
N LYS A 434 13.50 23.71 3.91
CA LYS A 434 14.57 22.72 4.10
C LYS A 434 15.42 23.02 5.34
N ASP A 435 15.87 24.26 5.51
CA ASP A 435 16.63 24.67 6.71
C ASP A 435 15.81 24.47 7.99
N ARG A 436 14.51 24.77 7.93
CA ARG A 436 13.58 24.52 9.04
C ARG A 436 13.35 23.02 9.29
N LEU A 437 13.32 22.19 8.25
CA LEU A 437 13.23 20.74 8.38
C LEU A 437 14.51 20.17 9.01
N ASP A 438 15.68 20.62 8.55
CA ASP A 438 16.98 20.23 9.09
C ASP A 438 17.11 20.65 10.57
N PHE A 439 16.63 21.85 10.92
CA PHE A 439 16.53 22.29 12.31
C PHE A 439 15.62 21.37 13.14
N LEU A 440 14.40 21.09 12.67
CA LEU A 440 13.45 20.20 13.37
C LEU A 440 13.97 18.76 13.50
N GLN A 441 14.76 18.29 12.54
CA GLN A 441 15.41 16.98 12.59
C GLN A 441 16.53 16.96 13.64
N SER A 442 17.34 18.03 13.72
CA SER A 442 18.35 18.19 14.76
C SER A 442 17.74 18.31 16.17
N GLU A 443 16.62 19.04 16.30
CA GLU A 443 15.85 19.17 17.54
C GLU A 443 15.25 17.82 17.96
N ASN A 444 14.66 17.07 17.03
CA ASN A 444 14.19 15.71 17.30
C ASN A 444 15.30 14.78 17.77
N HIS A 445 16.51 14.90 17.20
CA HIS A 445 17.67 14.13 17.64
C HIS A 445 18.05 14.49 19.08
N GLN A 446 18.14 15.78 19.41
CA GLN A 446 18.42 16.25 20.77
C GLN A 446 17.35 15.84 21.79
N LEU A 447 16.07 15.91 21.42
CA LEU A 447 14.96 15.45 22.27
C LEU A 447 15.04 13.94 22.50
N LYS A 448 15.41 13.16 21.47
CA LYS A 448 15.58 11.71 21.59
C LYS A 448 16.75 11.33 22.49
N ASP A 449 17.86 12.06 22.42
CA ASP A 449 19.01 11.87 23.32
C ASP A 449 18.65 12.25 24.75
N THR A 450 17.98 13.39 24.94
CA THR A 450 17.46 13.83 26.25
C THR A 450 16.49 12.79 26.83
N LEU A 451 15.62 12.21 26.02
CA LEU A 451 14.70 11.15 26.42
C LEU A 451 15.44 9.86 26.78
N SER A 452 16.49 9.49 26.04
CA SER A 452 17.35 8.34 26.34
C SER A 452 18.05 8.51 27.69
N ASP A 453 18.56 9.70 27.98
CA ASP A 453 19.19 10.01 29.27
C ASP A 453 18.17 10.04 30.41
N LYS A 454 16.98 10.63 30.20
CA LYS A 454 15.87 10.55 31.16
C LYS A 454 15.40 9.10 31.40
N LYS A 455 15.45 8.23 30.38
CA LYS A 455 15.15 6.81 30.53
C LYS A 455 16.21 6.09 31.36
N LYS A 456 17.50 6.42 31.21
CA LYS A 456 18.56 5.89 32.07
C LYS A 456 18.43 6.37 33.51
N GLU A 457 18.13 7.65 33.72
CA GLU A 457 17.80 8.20 35.04
C GLU A 457 16.58 7.51 35.65
N PHE A 458 15.53 7.27 34.87
CA PHE A 458 14.35 6.55 35.35
C PHE A 458 14.68 5.11 35.75
N LYS A 459 15.52 4.39 34.99
CA LYS A 459 15.97 3.05 35.36
C LYS A 459 16.78 3.06 36.67
N SER A 460 17.68 4.04 36.86
CA SER A 460 18.44 4.16 38.10
C SER A 460 17.53 4.51 39.29
N LEU A 461 16.58 5.44 39.11
CA LEU A 461 15.57 5.77 40.11
C LEU A 461 14.63 4.60 40.42
N SER A 462 14.25 3.81 39.42
CA SER A 462 13.44 2.60 39.61
C SER A 462 14.20 1.55 40.43
N SER A 463 15.50 1.35 40.17
CA SER A 463 16.34 0.48 41.00
C SER A 463 16.50 1.00 42.44
N GLN A 464 16.64 2.33 42.62
CA GLN A 464 16.68 2.95 43.94
C GLN A 464 15.33 2.85 44.67
N LEU A 465 14.21 2.99 43.94
CA LEU A 465 12.87 2.85 44.48
C LEU A 465 12.62 1.39 44.89
N SER A 466 12.99 0.42 44.07
CA SER A 466 12.88 -1.01 44.41
C SER A 466 13.71 -1.34 45.66
N ALA A 467 14.96 -0.88 45.74
CA ALA A 467 15.79 -1.04 46.93
C ALA A 467 15.23 -0.31 48.17
N SER A 468 14.60 0.86 47.98
CA SER A 468 13.98 1.62 49.08
C SER A 468 12.67 0.98 49.55
N VAL A 469 11.88 0.41 48.64
CA VAL A 469 10.65 -0.35 48.94
C VAL A 469 10.98 -1.63 49.69
N GLU A 470 12.05 -2.34 49.30
CA GLU A 470 12.52 -3.53 50.02
C GLU A 470 12.98 -3.18 51.45
N LYS A 471 13.75 -2.10 51.61
CA LYS A 471 14.10 -1.56 52.94
C LYS A 471 12.87 -1.15 53.75
N LEU A 472 11.87 -0.52 53.13
CA LEU A 472 10.63 -0.11 53.80
C LEU A 472 9.81 -1.33 54.23
N SER A 473 9.76 -2.39 53.41
CA SER A 473 9.11 -3.66 53.75
C SER A 473 9.80 -4.32 54.94
N GLN A 474 11.14 -4.34 54.95
CA GLN A 474 11.93 -4.82 56.09
C GLN A 474 11.67 -3.98 57.35
N GLN A 475 11.61 -2.65 57.22
CA GLN A 475 11.32 -1.74 58.33
C GLN A 475 9.90 -1.95 58.86
N GLN A 476 8.90 -2.11 57.99
CA GLN A 476 7.52 -2.42 58.38
C GLN A 476 7.42 -3.77 59.10
N LEU A 477 8.17 -4.79 58.65
CA LEU A 477 8.24 -6.08 59.33
C LEU A 477 8.86 -5.92 60.73
N THR A 478 9.95 -5.16 60.87
CA THR A 478 10.55 -4.88 62.18
C THR A 478 9.64 -4.06 63.08
N GLN A 479 8.89 -3.09 62.54
CA GLN A 479 7.91 -2.31 63.28
C GLN A 479 6.73 -3.18 63.74
N LYS A 480 6.24 -4.09 62.89
CA LYS A 480 5.18 -5.05 63.25
C LYS A 480 5.66 -5.96 64.39
N ASN A 481 6.89 -6.44 64.33
CA ASN A 481 7.48 -7.25 65.40
C ASN A 481 7.63 -6.44 66.70
N LEU A 482 8.09 -5.19 66.62
CA LEU A 482 8.17 -4.28 67.77
C LEU A 482 6.78 -4.00 68.39
N LEU A 483 5.77 -3.72 67.56
CA LEU A 483 4.39 -3.55 68.02
C LEU A 483 3.85 -4.81 68.70
N GLN A 484 4.14 -5.99 68.16
CA GLN A 484 3.75 -7.25 68.79
C GLN A 484 4.46 -7.45 70.14
N THR A 485 5.73 -7.06 70.29
CA THR A 485 6.43 -7.09 71.59
C THR A 485 5.90 -6.05 72.58
N ILE A 486 5.54 -4.84 72.12
CA ILE A 486 4.93 -3.80 72.96
C ILE A 486 3.56 -4.27 73.44
N GLN A 487 2.76 -4.92 72.59
CA GLN A 487 1.47 -5.47 72.99
C GLN A 487 1.64 -6.56 74.04
N LYS A 488 2.57 -7.50 73.85
CA LYS A 488 2.88 -8.52 74.88
C LYS A 488 3.29 -7.90 76.22
N LEU A 489 4.20 -6.92 76.19
CA LEU A 489 4.62 -6.22 77.41
C LEU A 489 3.48 -5.43 78.06
N LYS A 490 2.57 -4.88 77.27
CA LYS A 490 1.37 -4.19 77.77
C LYS A 490 0.44 -5.18 78.47
N ASP A 491 0.20 -6.34 77.86
CA ASP A 491 -0.60 -7.42 78.45
C ASP A 491 0.07 -7.90 79.76
N ASP A 492 1.39 -8.11 79.77
CA ASP A 492 2.16 -8.49 80.97
C ASP A 492 2.09 -7.43 82.10
N ILE A 493 2.10 -6.13 81.76
CA ILE A 493 1.95 -5.03 82.74
C ILE A 493 0.53 -4.98 83.29
N GLU A 494 -0.48 -5.20 82.46
CA GLU A 494 -1.90 -5.22 82.88
C GLU A 494 -2.18 -6.41 83.80
N ASP A 495 -1.61 -7.58 83.49
CA ASP A 495 -1.63 -8.76 84.35
C ASP A 495 -0.90 -8.49 85.68
N ALA A 496 0.29 -7.89 85.65
CA ALA A 496 1.03 -7.53 86.86
C ALA A 496 0.28 -6.49 87.72
N HIS A 497 -0.38 -5.51 87.10
CA HIS A 497 -1.19 -4.51 87.81
C HIS A 497 -2.40 -5.15 88.48
N THR A 498 -3.06 -6.08 87.79
CA THR A 498 -4.16 -6.88 88.34
C THR A 498 -3.67 -7.71 89.54
N GLN A 499 -2.51 -8.34 89.44
CA GLN A 499 -1.90 -9.08 90.55
C GLN A 499 -1.60 -8.18 91.75
N VAL A 500 -1.05 -6.98 91.54
CA VAL A 500 -0.80 -6.00 92.61
C VAL A 500 -2.10 -5.53 93.24
N SER A 501 -3.15 -5.27 92.45
CA SER A 501 -4.47 -4.90 92.97
C SER A 501 -5.05 -6.01 93.86
N ILE A 502 -4.98 -7.27 93.42
CA ILE A 502 -5.42 -8.43 94.21
C ILE A 502 -4.64 -8.51 95.53
N ILE A 503 -3.32 -8.32 95.50
CA ILE A 503 -2.47 -8.34 96.71
C ILE A 503 -2.86 -7.18 97.66
N GLN A 504 -3.07 -5.97 97.13
CA GLN A 504 -3.50 -4.82 97.92
C GLN A 504 -4.87 -5.05 98.56
N ASP A 505 -5.82 -5.62 97.82
CA ASP A 505 -7.14 -5.96 98.34
C ASP A 505 -7.06 -7.03 99.44
N VAL A 506 -6.22 -8.05 99.28
CA VAL A 506 -5.97 -9.07 100.32
C VAL A 506 -5.38 -8.45 101.60
N TYR A 507 -4.37 -7.57 101.47
CA TYR A 507 -3.81 -6.88 102.63
C TYR A 507 -4.83 -5.93 103.27
N LYS A 508 -5.63 -5.23 102.48
CA LYS A 508 -6.69 -4.35 102.97
C LYS A 508 -7.71 -5.12 103.80
N CYS A 509 -8.21 -6.25 103.29
CA CYS A 509 -9.12 -7.12 104.04
C CYS A 509 -8.48 -7.61 105.35
N PHE A 510 -7.22 -8.06 105.30
CA PHE A 510 -6.52 -8.51 106.50
C PHE A 510 -6.39 -7.42 107.57
N PHE A 511 -6.09 -6.18 107.18
CA PHE A 511 -6.04 -5.05 108.12
C PHE A 511 -7.44 -4.62 108.60
N GLU A 512 -8.47 -4.65 107.75
CA GLU A 512 -9.86 -4.39 108.14
C GLU A 512 -10.39 -5.41 109.16
N ASP A 513 -10.01 -6.68 109.03
CA ASP A 513 -10.35 -7.75 109.97
C ASP A 513 -9.67 -7.52 111.33
N ILE A 514 -8.35 -7.23 111.35
CA ILE A 514 -7.61 -6.92 112.58
C ILE A 514 -8.20 -5.70 113.29
N VAL A 515 -8.52 -4.63 112.55
CA VAL A 515 -9.14 -3.41 113.12
C VAL A 515 -10.52 -3.72 113.69
N SER A 516 -11.29 -4.59 113.04
CA SER A 516 -12.60 -5.01 113.52
C SER A 516 -12.50 -5.85 114.80
N GLU A 517 -11.50 -6.73 114.91
CA GLU A 517 -11.22 -7.53 116.11
C GLU A 517 -10.86 -6.63 117.31
N PHE A 518 -9.93 -5.67 117.14
CA PHE A 518 -9.58 -4.72 118.20
C PHE A 518 -10.76 -3.86 118.66
N ARG A 519 -11.65 -3.47 117.73
CA ARG A 519 -12.89 -2.76 118.07
C ARG A 519 -13.79 -3.61 118.95
N CYS A 520 -14.02 -4.87 118.59
CA CYS A 520 -14.83 -5.80 119.39
C CYS A 520 -14.24 -6.02 120.79
N SER A 521 -12.92 -6.23 120.93
CA SER A 521 -12.28 -6.37 122.24
C SER A 521 -12.40 -5.12 123.11
N THR A 522 -12.36 -3.93 122.50
CA THR A 522 -12.52 -2.65 123.22
C THR A 522 -13.96 -2.49 123.74
N GLU A 523 -14.95 -2.86 122.94
CA GLU A 523 -16.38 -2.84 123.32
C GLU A 523 -16.68 -3.82 124.47
N GLU A 524 -16.07 -5.02 124.45
CA GLU A 524 -16.20 -6.02 125.52
C GLU A 524 -15.61 -5.53 126.85
N LEU A 525 -14.40 -4.98 126.84
CA LEU A 525 -13.76 -4.40 128.03
C LEU A 525 -14.56 -3.22 128.60
N HIS A 526 -15.19 -2.41 127.74
CA HIS A 526 -16.05 -1.31 128.20
C HIS A 526 -17.30 -1.83 128.93
N MET A 527 -17.93 -2.89 128.42
CA MET A 527 -19.08 -3.53 129.09
C MET A 527 -18.69 -4.12 130.45
N GLU A 528 -17.56 -4.81 130.54
CA GLU A 528 -17.05 -5.37 131.80
C GLU A 528 -16.81 -4.28 132.86
N ASN A 529 -16.22 -3.15 132.46
CA ASN A 529 -15.98 -2.02 133.35
C ASN A 529 -17.29 -1.38 133.87
N SER A 530 -18.32 -1.32 133.01
CA SER A 530 -19.65 -0.83 133.40
C SER A 530 -20.32 -1.72 134.45
N PHE A 531 -20.23 -3.05 134.30
CA PHE A 531 -20.73 -4.00 135.31
C PHE A 531 -19.99 -3.85 136.65
N MET A 532 -18.68 -3.63 136.61
CA MET A 532 -17.89 -3.45 137.83
C MET A 532 -18.32 -2.20 138.62
N GLN A 533 -18.61 -1.09 137.92
CA GLN A 533 -19.12 0.15 138.55
C GLN A 533 -20.48 -0.05 139.24
N GLU A 534 -21.42 -0.76 138.61
CA GLU A 534 -22.73 -1.07 139.22
C GLU A 534 -22.59 -1.87 140.51
N ILE A 535 -21.69 -2.86 140.56
CA ILE A 535 -21.45 -3.67 141.76
C ILE A 535 -20.97 -2.79 142.92
N TYR A 536 -20.04 -1.87 142.67
CA TYR A 536 -19.54 -0.96 143.70
C TYR A 536 -20.64 -0.04 144.25
N GLU A 537 -21.56 0.42 143.40
CA GLU A 537 -22.67 1.29 143.82
C GLU A 537 -23.67 0.56 144.73
N VAL A 538 -23.96 -0.71 144.45
CA VAL A 538 -24.85 -1.54 145.26
C VAL A 538 -24.27 -1.75 146.66
N ILE A 539 -22.97 -2.07 146.76
CA ILE A 539 -22.30 -2.29 148.06
C ILE A 539 -22.37 -1.02 148.93
N PHE A 540 -22.15 0.16 148.33
CA PHE A 540 -22.21 1.43 149.06
C PHE A 540 -23.63 1.81 149.53
N LYS A 541 -24.65 1.49 148.73
CA LYS A 541 -26.06 1.70 149.13
C LYS A 541 -26.50 0.74 150.24
N GLU A 542 -26.04 -0.51 150.23
CA GLU A 542 -26.34 -1.49 151.27
C GLU A 542 -25.78 -1.05 152.65
N ALA A 543 -24.52 -0.57 152.68
CA ALA A 543 -23.85 -0.15 153.91
C ALA A 543 -24.48 1.09 154.58
N SER A 544 -25.22 1.91 153.82
CA SER A 544 -25.89 3.12 154.34
C SER A 544 -27.28 2.85 154.91
N HIS A 545 -27.90 1.70 154.63
CA HIS A 545 -29.24 1.35 155.12
C HIS A 545 -29.23 0.60 156.47
N SER A 546 -28.07 0.15 156.98
CA SER A 546 -27.97 -0.61 158.24
C SER A 546 -27.72 0.22 159.51
N ALA A 547 -27.56 1.55 159.42
CA ALA A 547 -27.23 2.43 160.56
C ALA A 547 -28.46 3.07 161.26
N GLN A 548 -29.67 2.65 160.91
CA GLN A 548 -30.94 3.20 161.39
C GLN A 548 -31.55 2.33 162.51
N ALA A 549 -30.92 2.24 163.69
CA ALA A 549 -31.58 1.74 164.92
C ALA A 549 -30.77 2.05 166.20
N SER A 550 -31.48 2.58 167.22
CA SER A 550 -31.15 2.62 168.66
C SER A 550 -30.60 3.93 169.27
N SER A 551 -31.55 4.81 169.62
CA SER A 551 -31.58 5.81 170.72
C SER A 551 -31.31 5.20 172.12
N GLY A 552 -30.97 5.87 173.23
CA GLY A 552 -30.98 7.26 173.69
C GLY A 552 -31.40 7.31 175.18
N LEU A 553 -30.87 8.23 176.02
CA LEU A 553 -31.53 8.95 177.15
C LEU A 553 -30.54 9.57 178.18
N GLY A 554 -30.77 10.86 178.50
CA GLY A 554 -30.12 11.68 179.54
C GLY A 554 -30.58 11.35 180.98
N ILE A 555 -30.09 11.97 182.05
CA ILE A 555 -30.25 13.38 182.47
C ILE A 555 -29.33 13.58 183.71
N GLU A 556 -28.61 14.71 183.81
CA GLU A 556 -28.37 15.52 185.03
C GLU A 556 -27.43 16.68 184.68
N GLU A 557 -28.02 17.83 184.39
CA GLU A 557 -27.55 18.83 183.41
C GLU A 557 -27.24 20.21 184.01
N ALA A 558 -27.38 20.45 185.33
CA ALA A 558 -27.30 21.81 185.89
C ALA A 558 -26.04 22.14 186.73
N GLU A 559 -25.49 21.18 187.48
CA GLU A 559 -24.18 21.35 188.16
C GLU A 559 -23.01 20.89 187.28
N MET A 560 -23.31 20.00 186.31
CA MET A 560 -22.39 19.66 185.23
C MET A 560 -22.17 20.86 184.31
N GLU A 561 -23.17 21.72 184.09
CA GLU A 561 -23.10 22.90 183.20
C GLU A 561 -22.05 23.93 183.62
N SER A 562 -21.78 24.13 184.92
CA SER A 562 -20.75 25.09 185.37
C SER A 562 -19.33 24.54 185.24
N THR A 563 -19.14 23.24 185.49
CA THR A 563 -17.88 22.53 185.20
C THR A 563 -17.68 22.27 183.70
N ILE A 564 -18.77 22.14 182.94
CA ILE A 564 -18.76 22.04 181.48
C ILE A 564 -18.50 23.41 180.87
N LEU A 565 -18.99 24.54 181.40
CA LEU A 565 -18.68 25.88 180.88
C LEU A 565 -17.23 26.30 181.19
N GLN A 566 -16.70 26.00 182.38
CA GLN A 566 -15.29 26.29 182.71
C GLN A 566 -14.35 25.31 181.97
N GLY A 567 -14.73 24.03 181.89
CA GLY A 567 -14.07 23.04 181.04
C GLY A 567 -14.15 23.38 179.55
N GLN A 568 -15.25 23.95 179.06
CA GLN A 568 -15.41 24.43 177.68
C GLN A 568 -14.68 25.74 177.44
N LEU A 569 -14.47 26.60 178.44
CA LEU A 569 -13.62 27.78 178.31
C LEU A 569 -12.14 27.40 178.26
N ASP A 570 -11.71 26.42 179.07
CA ASP A 570 -10.35 25.90 179.05
C ASP A 570 -10.09 25.04 177.79
N ILE A 571 -11.09 24.24 177.36
CA ILE A 571 -11.06 23.51 176.08
C ILE A 571 -11.15 24.49 174.91
N ASN A 572 -11.96 25.54 174.95
CA ASN A 572 -11.97 26.55 173.88
C ASN A 572 -10.68 27.35 173.85
N HIS A 573 -9.99 27.58 174.99
CA HIS A 573 -8.68 28.22 175.00
C HIS A 573 -7.58 27.30 174.44
N ILE A 574 -7.64 26.00 174.74
CA ILE A 574 -6.75 24.98 174.16
C ILE A 574 -7.06 24.80 172.67
N ILE A 575 -8.32 24.69 172.27
CA ILE A 575 -8.75 24.63 170.87
C ILE A 575 -8.39 25.92 170.15
N PHE A 576 -8.50 27.12 170.73
CA PHE A 576 -8.07 28.36 170.07
C PHE A 576 -6.54 28.44 169.92
N LYS A 577 -5.76 27.95 170.90
CA LYS A 577 -4.30 27.87 170.78
C LYS A 577 -3.87 26.80 169.77
N GLU A 578 -4.52 25.64 169.79
CA GLU A 578 -4.25 24.53 168.87
C GLU A 578 -4.76 24.84 167.47
N THR A 579 -5.86 25.57 167.30
CA THR A 579 -6.30 26.11 166.00
C THR A 579 -5.45 27.28 165.53
N LEU A 580 -4.85 28.10 166.41
CA LEU A 580 -3.85 29.10 166.00
C LEU A 580 -2.50 28.46 165.63
N VAL A 581 -2.08 27.40 166.32
CA VAL A 581 -0.88 26.62 165.95
C VAL A 581 -1.13 25.82 164.67
N ASN A 582 -2.28 25.16 164.54
CA ASN A 582 -2.70 24.48 163.31
C ASN A 582 -2.94 25.46 162.17
N ALA A 583 -3.45 26.67 162.40
CA ALA A 583 -3.54 27.72 161.38
C ALA A 583 -2.16 28.30 161.04
N GLY A 584 -1.22 28.34 161.99
CA GLY A 584 0.17 28.74 161.75
C GLY A 584 0.98 27.69 160.98
N GLU A 585 0.73 26.40 161.23
CA GLU A 585 1.27 25.28 160.46
C GLU A 585 0.58 25.15 159.10
N ALA A 586 -0.74 25.36 159.02
CA ALA A 586 -1.48 25.44 157.76
C ALA A 586 -1.05 26.64 156.91
N LEU A 587 -0.78 27.81 157.49
CA LEU A 587 -0.22 28.95 156.75
C LEU A 587 1.22 28.69 156.27
N LYS A 588 2.02 27.92 157.01
CA LYS A 588 3.34 27.47 156.53
C LYS A 588 3.20 26.47 155.38
N LEU A 589 2.28 25.51 155.47
CA LEU A 589 2.01 24.53 154.42
C LEU A 589 1.38 25.18 153.18
N GLU A 590 0.46 26.14 153.36
CA GLU A 590 -0.12 26.99 152.31
C GLU A 590 0.93 27.91 151.69
N SER A 591 1.88 28.46 152.46
CA SER A 591 3.00 29.22 151.89
C SER A 591 3.95 28.35 151.06
N ALA A 592 4.14 27.09 151.46
CA ALA A 592 4.95 26.11 150.73
C ALA A 592 4.21 25.59 149.47
N GLU A 593 2.90 25.33 149.56
CA GLU A 593 2.04 25.02 148.41
C GLU A 593 1.91 26.20 147.46
N LYS A 594 1.86 27.45 147.96
CA LYS A 594 1.85 28.65 147.13
C LYS A 594 3.16 28.84 146.36
N GLU A 595 4.32 28.55 146.96
CA GLU A 595 5.58 28.53 146.22
C GLU A 595 5.68 27.34 145.25
N LYS A 596 5.16 26.16 145.61
CA LYS A 596 5.03 25.02 144.68
C LYS A 596 4.14 25.35 143.48
N LEU A 597 2.96 25.95 143.71
CA LEU A 597 2.04 26.44 142.69
C LEU A 597 2.66 27.55 141.85
N LYS A 598 3.51 28.40 142.42
CA LYS A 598 4.23 29.43 141.67
C LYS A 598 5.30 28.82 140.76
N TYR A 599 5.99 27.77 141.20
CA TYR A 599 6.90 26.98 140.36
C TYR A 599 6.14 26.23 139.26
N GLU A 600 5.01 25.59 139.59
CA GLU A 600 4.12 24.95 138.62
C GLU A 600 3.51 25.95 137.63
N MET A 601 3.17 27.18 138.05
CA MET A 601 2.68 28.24 137.16
C MET A 601 3.76 28.77 136.23
N LEU A 602 5.02 28.85 136.67
CA LEU A 602 6.16 29.16 135.79
C LEU A 602 6.41 28.05 134.77
N MET A 603 6.35 26.77 135.19
CA MET A 603 6.44 25.64 134.27
C MET A 603 5.28 25.62 133.28
N MET A 604 4.04 25.85 133.74
CA MET A 604 2.86 25.89 132.90
C MET A 604 2.89 27.08 131.93
N LYS A 605 3.46 28.23 132.35
CA LYS A 605 3.70 29.37 131.45
C LYS A 605 4.72 29.02 130.36
N SER A 606 5.79 28.29 130.68
CA SER A 606 6.74 27.81 129.65
C SER A 606 6.08 26.83 128.67
N VAL A 607 5.21 25.92 129.18
CA VAL A 607 4.46 24.98 128.35
C VAL A 607 3.43 25.68 127.47
N VAL A 608 2.79 26.76 127.97
CA VAL A 608 1.88 27.59 127.18
C VAL A 608 2.64 28.33 126.07
N GLU A 609 3.80 28.92 126.38
CA GLU A 609 4.65 29.57 125.36
C GLU A 609 5.16 28.58 124.30
N GLU A 610 5.52 27.34 124.68
CA GLU A 610 5.85 26.28 123.72
C GLU A 610 4.64 25.83 122.89
N LYS A 611 3.47 25.65 123.50
CA LYS A 611 2.23 25.32 122.78
C LYS A 611 1.80 26.44 121.84
N GLU A 612 1.99 27.69 122.21
CA GLU A 612 1.68 28.85 121.36
C GLU A 612 2.63 28.92 120.16
N LYS A 613 3.92 28.60 120.33
CA LYS A 613 4.86 28.41 119.21
C LYS A 613 4.47 27.24 118.31
N LEU A 614 4.03 26.11 118.86
CA LEU A 614 3.51 24.97 118.09
C LEU A 614 2.23 25.32 117.32
N ILE A 615 1.31 26.06 117.93
CA ILE A 615 0.09 26.55 117.27
C ILE A 615 0.47 27.51 116.12
N GLN A 616 1.40 28.44 116.33
CA GLN A 616 1.87 29.31 115.26
C GLN A 616 2.51 28.50 114.12
N GLY A 617 3.32 27.49 114.44
CA GLY A 617 3.88 26.57 113.45
C GLY A 617 2.82 25.77 112.68
N ILE A 618 1.73 25.36 113.33
CA ILE A 618 0.58 24.70 112.69
C ILE A 618 -0.19 25.70 111.81
N VAL A 619 -0.40 26.94 112.27
CA VAL A 619 -1.08 28.00 111.51
C VAL A 619 -0.29 28.34 110.25
N ASP A 620 1.03 28.51 110.35
CA ASP A 620 1.89 28.79 109.20
C ASP A 620 1.92 27.61 108.22
N ALA A 621 1.97 26.37 108.72
CA ALA A 621 1.85 25.17 107.88
C ALA A 621 0.48 25.06 107.19
N LEU A 622 -0.60 25.43 107.86
CA LEU A 622 -1.97 25.40 107.32
C LEU A 622 -2.18 26.51 106.27
N VAL A 623 -1.57 27.68 106.45
CA VAL A 623 -1.53 28.74 105.42
C VAL A 623 -0.75 28.27 104.18
N LEU A 624 0.38 27.58 104.38
CA LEU A 624 1.19 27.05 103.28
C LEU A 624 0.47 25.92 102.51
N GLU A 625 -0.23 25.03 103.20
CA GLU A 625 -1.09 24.02 102.57
C GLU A 625 -2.33 24.63 101.89
N LYS A 626 -2.90 25.71 102.44
CA LYS A 626 -3.97 26.47 101.76
C LYS A 626 -3.47 27.09 100.46
N GLN A 627 -2.28 27.69 100.44
CA GLN A 627 -1.69 28.22 99.21
C GLN A 627 -1.38 27.11 98.19
N LYS A 628 -0.89 25.94 98.61
CA LYS A 628 -0.69 24.79 97.72
C LYS A 628 -1.99 24.27 97.13
N THR A 629 -3.04 24.14 97.94
CA THR A 629 -4.35 23.67 97.46
C THR A 629 -5.02 24.68 96.53
N GLU A 630 -4.83 25.99 96.76
CA GLU A 630 -5.29 27.05 95.86
C GLU A 630 -4.55 27.00 94.51
N SER A 631 -3.22 26.87 94.52
CA SER A 631 -2.41 26.68 93.29
C SER A 631 -2.78 25.39 92.54
N ALA A 632 -3.01 24.28 93.24
CA ALA A 632 -3.49 23.04 92.62
C ALA A 632 -4.90 23.21 92.03
N SER A 633 -5.77 24.02 92.64
CA SER A 633 -7.09 24.33 92.11
C SER A 633 -7.03 25.18 90.84
N GLU A 634 -6.11 26.14 90.77
CA GLU A 634 -5.85 26.96 89.58
C GLU A 634 -5.32 26.10 88.44
N GLN A 635 -4.34 25.22 88.71
CA GLN A 635 -3.84 24.25 87.74
C GLN A 635 -4.94 23.32 87.23
N ARG A 636 -5.81 22.82 88.12
CA ARG A 636 -6.96 21.99 87.73
C ARG A 636 -7.93 22.76 86.82
N ASN A 637 -8.15 24.04 87.10
CA ASN A 637 -9.02 24.89 86.27
C ASN A 637 -8.40 25.19 84.90
N SER A 638 -7.07 25.40 84.82
CA SER A 638 -6.35 25.52 83.55
C SER A 638 -6.46 24.25 82.71
N LEU A 639 -6.18 23.09 83.30
CA LEU A 639 -6.30 21.79 82.62
C LEU A 639 -7.74 21.51 82.17
N ARG A 640 -8.74 21.92 82.97
CA ARG A 640 -10.15 21.81 82.57
C ARG A 640 -10.46 22.69 81.35
N ALA A 641 -9.94 23.90 81.28
CA ALA A 641 -10.11 24.77 80.12
C ALA A 641 -9.43 24.17 78.87
N GLU A 642 -8.23 23.62 79.01
CA GLU A 642 -7.53 22.89 77.94
C GLU A 642 -8.31 21.67 77.47
N ILE A 643 -8.89 20.88 78.38
CA ILE A 643 -9.75 19.74 78.04
C ILE A 643 -11.00 20.18 77.27
N VAL A 644 -11.64 21.30 77.63
CA VAL A 644 -12.78 21.83 76.88
C VAL A 644 -12.35 22.28 75.48
N GLN A 645 -11.18 22.90 75.35
CA GLN A 645 -10.61 23.28 74.06
C GLN A 645 -10.28 22.05 73.20
N GLN A 646 -9.68 21.00 73.77
CA GLN A 646 -9.41 19.74 73.09
C GLN A 646 -10.69 19.06 72.63
N HIS A 647 -11.74 19.00 73.46
CA HIS A 647 -13.03 18.46 73.04
C HIS A 647 -13.67 19.26 71.90
N LYS A 648 -13.56 20.59 71.91
CA LYS A 648 -14.02 21.44 70.80
C LYS A 648 -13.26 21.13 69.51
N LEU A 649 -11.92 20.99 69.59
CA LEU A 649 -11.09 20.64 68.45
C LEU A 649 -11.40 19.22 67.92
N ILE A 650 -11.60 18.24 68.81
CA ILE A 650 -12.00 16.88 68.44
C ILE A 650 -13.35 16.88 67.72
N ALA A 651 -14.32 17.65 68.19
CA ALA A 651 -15.63 17.76 67.53
C ALA A 651 -15.53 18.42 66.15
N GLU A 652 -14.68 19.43 65.99
CA GLU A 652 -14.41 20.07 64.69
C GLU A 652 -13.70 19.09 63.73
N LYS A 653 -12.66 18.39 64.21
CA LYS A 653 -11.95 17.37 63.42
C LYS A 653 -12.83 16.17 63.06
N SER A 654 -13.77 15.78 63.94
CA SER A 654 -14.77 14.76 63.62
C SER A 654 -15.69 15.21 62.49
N LYS A 655 -16.13 16.47 62.47
CA LYS A 655 -16.94 17.02 61.37
C LYS A 655 -16.16 17.08 60.05
N GLU A 656 -14.89 17.51 60.09
CA GLU A 656 -14.00 17.47 58.92
C GLU A 656 -13.81 16.03 58.41
N LEU A 657 -13.64 15.06 59.32
CA LEU A 657 -13.53 13.64 58.98
C LEU A 657 -14.81 13.12 58.31
N ASP A 658 -15.99 13.49 58.81
CA ASP A 658 -17.26 13.08 58.20
C ASP A 658 -17.45 13.67 56.80
N VAL A 659 -17.05 14.94 56.59
CA VAL A 659 -17.07 15.58 55.25
C VAL A 659 -16.09 14.90 54.29
N THR A 660 -14.85 14.65 54.73
CA THR A 660 -13.85 13.96 53.89
C THR A 660 -14.23 12.52 53.59
N LYS A 661 -14.87 11.81 54.54
CA LYS A 661 -15.47 10.49 54.32
C LYS A 661 -16.61 10.54 53.30
N GLY A 662 -17.48 11.56 53.37
CA GLY A 662 -18.52 11.81 52.38
C GLY A 662 -17.95 12.02 50.97
N ASN A 663 -16.90 12.84 50.86
CA ASN A 663 -16.19 13.08 49.59
C ASN A 663 -15.52 11.81 49.05
N LEU A 664 -14.92 10.99 49.93
CA LEU A 664 -14.32 9.71 49.54
C LEU A 664 -15.37 8.75 48.99
N VAL A 665 -16.55 8.67 49.61
CA VAL A 665 -17.67 7.84 49.13
C VAL A 665 -18.19 8.35 47.79
N ALA A 666 -18.27 9.67 47.58
CA ALA A 666 -18.65 10.25 46.30
C ALA A 666 -17.62 9.93 45.20
N ALA A 667 -16.31 10.10 45.49
CA ALA A 667 -15.23 9.74 44.58
C ALA A 667 -15.19 8.24 44.25
N LEU A 668 -15.49 7.36 45.21
CA LEU A 668 -15.60 5.92 44.96
C LEU A 668 -16.77 5.57 44.02
N LYS A 669 -17.90 6.27 44.12
CA LYS A 669 -19.02 6.11 43.18
C LYS A 669 -18.65 6.60 41.78
N GLU A 670 -17.93 7.71 41.67
CA GLU A 670 -17.44 8.25 40.40
C GLU A 670 -16.44 7.27 39.74
N ILE A 671 -15.50 6.71 40.51
CA ILE A 671 -14.56 5.70 40.02
C ILE A 671 -15.29 4.44 39.51
N GLU A 672 -16.34 3.98 40.21
CA GLU A 672 -17.11 2.81 39.74
C GLU A 672 -17.89 3.13 38.44
N GLN A 673 -18.46 4.34 38.33
CA GLN A 673 -19.11 4.80 37.10
C GLN A 673 -18.11 4.93 35.93
N ASP A 674 -16.91 5.47 36.17
CA ASP A 674 -15.86 5.55 35.16
C ASP A 674 -15.36 4.16 34.75
N LYS A 675 -15.29 3.22 35.69
CA LYS A 675 -14.94 1.82 35.42
C LYS A 675 -15.99 1.12 34.56
N GLU A 676 -17.28 1.36 34.78
CA GLU A 676 -18.36 0.89 33.92
C GLU A 676 -18.23 1.48 32.50
N GLN A 677 -18.00 2.79 32.36
CA GLN A 677 -17.77 3.44 31.07
C GLN A 677 -16.54 2.90 30.35
N VAL A 678 -15.44 2.65 31.08
CA VAL A 678 -14.23 2.04 30.52
C VAL A 678 -14.50 0.62 30.04
N GLN A 679 -15.33 -0.17 30.74
CA GLN A 679 -15.74 -1.50 30.27
C GLN A 679 -16.60 -1.42 29.00
N GLU A 680 -17.56 -0.50 28.94
CA GLU A 680 -18.38 -0.27 27.73
C GLU A 680 -17.52 0.18 26.54
N LEU A 681 -16.59 1.12 26.74
CA LEU A 681 -15.66 1.57 25.70
C LEU A 681 -14.73 0.45 25.24
N ARG A 682 -14.26 -0.42 26.14
CA ARG A 682 -13.45 -1.60 25.79
C ARG A 682 -14.25 -2.60 24.95
N GLN A 683 -15.50 -2.89 25.30
CA GLN A 683 -16.38 -3.76 24.50
C GLN A 683 -16.64 -3.15 23.11
N ASN A 684 -16.91 -1.85 23.03
CA ASN A 684 -17.08 -1.15 21.77
C ASN A 684 -15.81 -1.13 20.91
N LEU A 685 -14.63 -0.99 21.52
CA LEU A 685 -13.34 -1.07 20.84
C LEU A 685 -13.06 -2.47 20.29
N GLU A 686 -13.35 -3.52 21.07
CA GLU A 686 -13.22 -4.92 20.63
C GLU A 686 -14.14 -5.21 19.43
N GLN A 687 -15.41 -4.80 19.50
CA GLN A 687 -16.34 -4.93 18.37
C GLN A 687 -15.87 -4.17 17.13
N ARG A 688 -15.35 -2.95 17.28
CA ARG A 688 -14.78 -2.17 16.16
C ARG A 688 -13.52 -2.83 15.61
N MET A 689 -12.69 -3.46 16.44
CA MET A 689 -11.49 -4.17 16.01
C MET A 689 -11.84 -5.42 15.20
N ILE A 690 -12.88 -6.17 15.59
CA ILE A 690 -13.41 -7.30 14.81
C ILE A 690 -13.91 -6.81 13.44
N LYS A 691 -14.74 -5.77 13.40
CA LYS A 691 -15.20 -5.16 12.14
C LYS A 691 -14.04 -4.67 11.26
N LEU A 692 -13.03 -4.05 11.86
CA LEU A 692 -11.84 -3.60 11.14
C LEU A 692 -11.08 -4.77 10.52
N LYS A 693 -10.91 -5.88 11.26
CA LYS A 693 -10.29 -7.11 10.74
C LYS A 693 -11.08 -7.70 9.57
N GLU A 694 -12.40 -7.73 9.66
CA GLU A 694 -13.28 -8.17 8.56
C GLU A 694 -13.10 -7.26 7.32
N THR A 695 -13.12 -5.94 7.49
CA THR A 695 -12.91 -5.00 6.38
C THR A 695 -11.49 -5.05 5.79
N ASP A 696 -10.47 -5.35 6.59
CA ASP A 696 -9.09 -5.52 6.10
C ASP A 696 -8.97 -6.82 5.28
N GLU A 697 -9.65 -7.88 5.70
CA GLU A 697 -9.71 -9.13 4.92
C GLU A 697 -10.46 -8.92 3.60
N GLU A 698 -11.61 -8.25 3.62
CA GLU A 698 -12.33 -7.85 2.40
C GLU A 698 -11.46 -7.01 1.47
N LYS A 699 -10.72 -6.03 2.01
CA LYS A 699 -9.78 -5.20 1.26
C LYS A 699 -8.64 -6.03 0.68
N ARG A 700 -8.10 -7.01 1.42
CA ARG A 700 -7.04 -7.91 0.95
C ARG A 700 -7.54 -8.78 -0.21
N VAL A 701 -8.76 -9.31 -0.12
CA VAL A 701 -9.41 -10.06 -1.20
C VAL A 701 -9.65 -9.17 -2.41
N LEU A 702 -10.13 -7.93 -2.23
CA LEU A 702 -10.31 -6.96 -3.32
C LEU A 702 -8.98 -6.59 -3.99
N CYS A 703 -7.90 -6.34 -3.23
CA CYS A 703 -6.58 -6.06 -3.79
C CYS A 703 -6.03 -7.25 -4.60
N ALA A 704 -6.20 -8.49 -4.10
CA ALA A 704 -5.83 -9.69 -4.84
C ALA A 704 -6.66 -9.87 -6.12
N LEU A 705 -7.96 -9.56 -6.08
CA LEU A 705 -8.83 -9.57 -7.26
C LEU A 705 -8.43 -8.50 -8.28
N THR A 706 -8.14 -7.28 -7.83
CA THR A 706 -7.66 -6.17 -8.69
C THR A 706 -6.31 -6.51 -9.30
N GLN A 707 -5.39 -7.12 -8.54
CA GLN A 707 -4.11 -7.58 -9.08
C GLN A 707 -4.31 -8.66 -10.17
N LYS A 708 -5.15 -9.66 -9.92
CA LYS A 708 -5.51 -10.68 -10.92
C LYS A 708 -6.16 -10.06 -12.17
N GLN A 709 -7.05 -9.07 -12.00
CA GLN A 709 -7.65 -8.33 -13.11
C GLN A 709 -6.59 -7.55 -13.90
N GLN A 710 -5.61 -6.93 -13.22
CA GLN A 710 -4.52 -6.20 -13.89
C GLN A 710 -3.58 -7.14 -14.65
N GLU A 711 -3.27 -8.32 -14.11
CA GLU A 711 -2.50 -9.37 -14.79
C GLU A 711 -3.26 -9.91 -16.01
N ALA A 712 -4.57 -10.15 -15.89
CA ALA A 712 -5.43 -10.55 -17.00
C ALA A 712 -5.51 -9.47 -18.10
N LEU A 713 -5.61 -8.19 -17.73
CA LEU A 713 -5.57 -7.07 -18.69
C LEU A 713 -4.23 -7.00 -19.42
N LYS A 714 -3.09 -7.14 -18.73
CA LYS A 714 -1.77 -7.21 -19.37
C LYS A 714 -1.66 -8.38 -20.36
N LEU A 715 -2.22 -9.54 -20.02
CA LEU A 715 -2.26 -10.70 -20.91
C LEU A 715 -3.16 -10.44 -22.15
N ILE A 716 -4.32 -9.82 -21.96
CA ILE A 716 -5.23 -9.42 -23.06
C ILE A 716 -4.55 -8.41 -23.97
N GLU A 717 -3.91 -7.37 -23.42
CA GLU A 717 -3.16 -6.39 -24.21
C GLU A 717 -2.00 -7.03 -24.99
N ALA A 718 -1.29 -8.00 -24.40
CA ALA A 718 -0.23 -8.73 -25.10
C ALA A 718 -0.80 -9.53 -26.28
N LYS A 719 -1.93 -10.22 -26.09
CA LYS A 719 -2.64 -10.95 -27.15
C LYS A 719 -3.17 -10.02 -28.23
N GLU A 720 -3.66 -8.84 -27.87
CA GLU A 720 -4.13 -7.82 -28.83
C GLU A 720 -2.97 -7.23 -29.65
N ARG A 721 -1.81 -6.96 -29.03
CA ARG A 721 -0.62 -6.53 -29.78
C ARG A 721 -0.17 -7.60 -30.78
N GLU A 722 -0.22 -8.87 -30.40
CA GLU A 722 0.11 -9.98 -31.30
C GLU A 722 -0.91 -10.11 -32.44
N SER A 723 -2.21 -10.06 -32.15
CA SER A 723 -3.25 -10.10 -33.20
C SER A 723 -3.18 -8.89 -34.14
N ARG A 724 -2.79 -7.71 -33.62
CA ARG A 724 -2.56 -6.50 -34.44
C ARG A 724 -1.38 -6.67 -35.38
N LYS A 725 -0.26 -7.26 -34.91
CA LYS A 725 0.89 -7.60 -35.78
C LYS A 725 0.50 -8.61 -36.86
N GLN A 726 -0.25 -9.65 -36.50
CA GLN A 726 -0.77 -10.63 -37.45
C GLN A 726 -1.70 -9.97 -38.48
N MET A 727 -2.58 -9.08 -38.04
CA MET A 727 -3.47 -8.30 -38.92
C MET A 727 -2.67 -7.40 -39.86
N GLU A 728 -1.65 -6.69 -39.38
CA GLU A 728 -0.78 -5.84 -40.20
C GLU A 728 -0.01 -6.65 -41.24
N SER A 729 0.48 -7.84 -40.88
CA SER A 729 1.10 -8.78 -41.84
C SER A 729 0.11 -9.26 -42.90
N THR A 730 -1.15 -9.50 -42.52
CA THR A 730 -2.23 -9.91 -43.42
C THR A 730 -2.62 -8.78 -44.36
N ILE A 731 -2.76 -7.55 -43.85
CA ILE A 731 -3.03 -6.34 -44.64
C ILE A 731 -1.91 -6.09 -45.65
N ASN A 732 -0.64 -6.26 -45.25
CA ASN A 732 0.50 -6.16 -46.16
C ASN A 732 0.49 -7.24 -47.24
N LEU A 733 0.08 -8.46 -46.92
CA LEU A 733 -0.11 -9.53 -47.90
C LEU A 733 -1.25 -9.21 -48.87
N ILE A 734 -2.39 -8.72 -48.37
CA ILE A 734 -3.54 -8.31 -49.19
C ILE A 734 -3.15 -7.16 -50.12
N HIS A 735 -2.43 -6.14 -49.66
CA HIS A 735 -1.95 -5.05 -50.53
C HIS A 735 -1.03 -5.56 -51.63
N LYS A 736 -0.11 -6.50 -51.32
CA LYS A 736 0.75 -7.13 -52.34
C LYS A 736 -0.06 -7.94 -53.36
N LEU A 737 -1.07 -8.67 -52.90
CA LEU A 737 -1.98 -9.43 -53.78
C LEU A 737 -2.81 -8.50 -54.66
N LEU A 738 -3.36 -7.41 -54.11
CA LEU A 738 -4.10 -6.41 -54.88
C LEU A 738 -3.22 -5.79 -55.96
N ALA A 739 -1.98 -5.40 -55.63
CA ALA A 739 -1.03 -4.89 -56.63
C ALA A 739 -0.74 -5.92 -57.75
N MET A 740 -0.60 -7.19 -57.39
CA MET A 740 -0.41 -8.28 -58.35
C MET A 740 -1.65 -8.51 -59.24
N ILE A 741 -2.85 -8.41 -58.67
CA ILE A 741 -4.12 -8.49 -59.40
C ILE A 741 -4.23 -7.31 -60.37
N THR A 742 -3.93 -6.08 -59.95
CA THR A 742 -3.97 -4.91 -60.83
C THR A 742 -2.97 -5.02 -61.99
N ASP A 743 -1.75 -5.53 -61.73
CA ASP A 743 -0.77 -5.83 -62.79
C ASP A 743 -1.26 -6.94 -63.74
N PHE A 744 -1.91 -7.97 -63.19
CA PHE A 744 -2.54 -9.02 -64.00
C PHE A 744 -3.70 -8.48 -64.85
N GLU A 745 -4.61 -7.68 -64.29
CA GLU A 745 -5.69 -7.02 -65.01
C GLU A 745 -5.14 -6.12 -66.13
N ALA A 746 -4.08 -5.36 -65.86
CA ALA A 746 -3.42 -4.53 -66.87
C ALA A 746 -2.83 -5.38 -68.02
N ARG A 747 -2.17 -6.51 -67.71
CA ARG A 747 -1.68 -7.46 -68.72
C ARG A 747 -2.82 -8.05 -69.55
N VAL A 748 -3.86 -8.55 -68.90
CA VAL A 748 -5.03 -9.14 -69.57
C VAL A 748 -5.73 -8.10 -70.44
N ASN A 749 -5.89 -6.86 -69.96
CA ASN A 749 -6.54 -5.82 -70.74
C ASN A 749 -5.71 -5.41 -71.97
N LYS A 750 -4.37 -5.41 -71.86
CA LYS A 750 -3.46 -5.22 -73.00
C LYS A 750 -3.59 -6.35 -74.02
N ASP A 751 -3.68 -7.60 -73.56
CA ASP A 751 -3.87 -8.76 -74.44
C ASP A 751 -5.25 -8.77 -75.10
N ILE A 752 -6.31 -8.43 -74.37
CA ILE A 752 -7.66 -8.26 -74.92
C ILE A 752 -7.64 -7.14 -75.97
N SER A 753 -7.06 -5.98 -75.67
CA SER A 753 -6.95 -4.85 -76.61
C SER A 753 -6.21 -5.26 -77.88
N ARG A 754 -5.11 -6.01 -77.76
CA ARG A 754 -4.36 -6.57 -78.89
C ARG A 754 -5.21 -7.54 -79.71
N ASN A 755 -5.97 -8.41 -79.05
CA ASN A 755 -6.86 -9.35 -79.72
C ASN A 755 -8.04 -8.65 -80.41
N CYS A 756 -8.64 -7.62 -79.79
CA CYS A 756 -9.66 -6.79 -80.41
C CYS A 756 -9.12 -6.08 -81.65
N LEU A 757 -7.92 -5.49 -81.60
CA LEU A 757 -7.27 -4.89 -82.77
C LEU A 757 -7.04 -5.91 -83.89
N ARG A 758 -6.60 -7.13 -83.55
CA ARG A 758 -6.45 -8.23 -84.52
C ARG A 758 -7.79 -8.63 -85.13
N LEU A 759 -8.84 -8.74 -84.32
CA LEU A 759 -10.20 -9.06 -84.78
C LEU A 759 -10.79 -7.95 -85.65
N GLU A 760 -10.56 -6.68 -85.32
CA GLU A 760 -10.97 -5.53 -86.14
C GLU A 760 -10.25 -5.57 -87.49
N ASN A 761 -8.94 -5.84 -87.50
CA ASN A 761 -8.18 -6.01 -88.74
C ASN A 761 -8.70 -7.19 -89.57
N MET A 762 -8.95 -8.35 -88.95
CA MET A 762 -9.59 -9.49 -89.61
C MET A 762 -10.97 -9.14 -90.14
N ARG A 763 -11.77 -8.35 -89.41
CA ARG A 763 -13.09 -7.88 -89.85
C ARG A 763 -12.96 -7.00 -91.09
N SER A 764 -11.96 -6.11 -91.15
CA SER A 764 -11.64 -5.31 -92.33
C SER A 764 -11.21 -6.19 -93.51
N GLU A 765 -10.38 -7.20 -93.28
CA GLU A 765 -9.99 -8.19 -94.30
C GLU A 765 -11.21 -8.99 -94.80
N PHE A 766 -12.08 -9.47 -93.90
CA PHE A 766 -13.34 -10.14 -94.27
C PHE A 766 -14.27 -9.23 -95.05
N HIS A 767 -14.34 -7.94 -94.71
CA HIS A 767 -15.12 -6.97 -95.47
C HIS A 767 -14.55 -6.79 -96.89
N TRP A 768 -13.22 -6.75 -97.03
CA TRP A 768 -12.55 -6.73 -98.33
C TRP A 768 -12.80 -8.02 -99.13
N ILE A 769 -12.67 -9.19 -98.51
CA ILE A 769 -12.97 -10.50 -99.12
C ILE A 769 -14.45 -10.57 -99.55
N LYS A 770 -15.37 -10.12 -98.70
CA LYS A 770 -16.81 -10.07 -99.00
C LYS A 770 -17.08 -9.19 -100.22
N ASN A 771 -16.43 -8.03 -100.31
CA ASN A 771 -16.54 -7.18 -101.49
C ASN A 771 -15.98 -7.86 -102.75
N LYS A 772 -14.82 -8.53 -102.65
CA LYS A 772 -14.25 -9.30 -103.76
C LYS A 772 -15.16 -10.46 -104.18
N ALA A 773 -15.75 -11.17 -103.23
CA ALA A 773 -16.72 -12.23 -103.47
C ALA A 773 -18.01 -11.69 -104.13
N ASN A 774 -18.49 -10.51 -103.72
CA ASN A 774 -19.62 -9.83 -104.37
C ASN A 774 -19.29 -9.42 -105.82
N VAL A 775 -18.08 -8.91 -106.08
CA VAL A 775 -17.61 -8.61 -107.44
C VAL A 775 -17.55 -9.87 -108.28
N LEU A 776 -16.96 -10.97 -107.76
CA LEU A 776 -16.92 -12.27 -108.43
C LEU A 776 -18.33 -12.83 -108.71
N LYS A 777 -19.26 -12.70 -107.76
CA LYS A 777 -20.66 -13.10 -107.95
C LYS A 777 -21.32 -12.30 -109.08
N THR A 778 -21.12 -10.99 -109.12
CA THR A 778 -21.63 -10.12 -110.19
C THR A 778 -21.02 -10.51 -111.54
N MET A 779 -19.71 -10.72 -111.59
CA MET A 779 -19.00 -11.18 -112.78
C MET A 779 -19.51 -12.55 -113.25
N GLY A 780 -19.74 -13.49 -112.33
CA GLY A 780 -20.36 -14.79 -112.63
C GLY A 780 -21.77 -14.65 -113.23
N MET A 781 -22.59 -13.71 -112.74
CA MET A 781 -23.90 -13.41 -113.34
C MET A 781 -23.77 -12.83 -114.76
N VAL A 782 -22.81 -11.93 -115.00
CA VAL A 782 -22.54 -11.37 -116.33
C VAL A 782 -22.08 -12.47 -117.31
N TYR A 783 -21.17 -13.35 -116.88
CA TYR A 783 -20.73 -14.48 -117.71
C TYR A 783 -21.87 -15.44 -118.01
N LYS A 784 -22.69 -15.76 -117.01
CA LYS A 784 -23.89 -16.59 -117.20
C LYS A 784 -24.83 -15.96 -118.24
N GLN A 785 -25.14 -14.68 -118.11
CA GLN A 785 -25.98 -13.97 -119.07
C GLN A 785 -25.38 -13.97 -120.48
N LYS A 786 -24.06 -13.75 -120.61
CA LYS A 786 -23.36 -13.77 -121.91
C LYS A 786 -23.34 -15.15 -122.55
N LEU A 787 -23.29 -16.21 -121.74
CA LEU A 787 -23.40 -17.59 -122.19
C LEU A 787 -24.84 -17.90 -122.65
N GLU A 788 -25.84 -17.48 -121.88
CA GLU A 788 -27.25 -17.63 -122.22
C GLU A 788 -27.62 -16.88 -123.52
N THR A 789 -27.11 -15.67 -123.74
CA THR A 789 -27.32 -14.94 -125.00
C THR A 789 -26.65 -15.66 -126.17
N LYS A 790 -25.40 -16.10 -126.02
CA LYS A 790 -24.71 -16.90 -127.06
C LYS A 790 -25.45 -18.19 -127.39
N SER A 791 -25.96 -18.90 -126.38
CA SER A 791 -26.75 -20.12 -126.60
C SER A 791 -28.06 -19.84 -127.32
N SER A 792 -28.70 -18.70 -127.02
CA SER A 792 -29.92 -18.27 -127.70
C SER A 792 -29.65 -17.89 -129.16
N ASP A 793 -28.55 -17.18 -129.42
CA ASP A 793 -28.13 -16.83 -130.78
C ASP A 793 -27.73 -18.07 -131.59
N LEU A 794 -27.05 -19.03 -130.96
CA LEU A 794 -26.67 -20.30 -131.58
C LEU A 794 -27.91 -21.13 -131.92
N SER A 795 -28.89 -21.21 -131.01
CA SER A 795 -30.15 -21.92 -131.26
C SER A 795 -30.98 -21.25 -132.38
N LYS A 796 -30.94 -19.92 -132.51
CA LYS A 796 -31.54 -19.21 -133.65
C LYS A 796 -30.82 -19.52 -134.96
N ALA A 797 -29.48 -19.54 -134.94
CA ALA A 797 -28.69 -19.88 -136.12
C ALA A 797 -28.90 -21.34 -136.55
N GLU A 798 -29.01 -22.26 -135.59
CA GLU A 798 -29.36 -23.67 -135.85
C GLU A 798 -30.73 -23.78 -136.51
N ALA A 799 -31.75 -23.09 -135.98
CA ALA A 799 -33.08 -23.06 -136.60
C ALA A 799 -33.09 -22.44 -138.02
N GLU A 800 -32.24 -21.44 -138.29
CA GLU A 800 -32.07 -20.87 -139.63
C GLU A 800 -31.37 -21.85 -140.58
N VAL A 801 -30.36 -22.57 -140.10
CA VAL A 801 -29.68 -23.64 -140.86
C VAL A 801 -30.63 -24.80 -141.15
N ASP A 802 -31.49 -25.18 -140.21
CA ASP A 802 -32.51 -26.20 -140.41
C ASP A 802 -33.53 -25.77 -141.47
N LEU A 803 -34.00 -24.52 -141.43
CA LEU A 803 -34.90 -23.96 -142.46
C LEU A 803 -34.25 -23.95 -143.85
N LEU A 804 -32.96 -23.61 -143.94
CA LEU A 804 -32.20 -23.69 -145.19
C LEU A 804 -32.00 -25.13 -145.64
N GLY A 805 -31.80 -26.06 -144.70
CA GLY A 805 -31.75 -27.50 -144.95
C GLY A 805 -33.05 -28.01 -145.58
N ASP A 806 -34.19 -27.65 -145.00
CA ASP A 806 -35.51 -27.97 -145.56
C ASP A 806 -35.69 -27.40 -146.97
N GLU A 807 -35.25 -26.16 -147.22
CA GLU A 807 -35.31 -25.55 -148.56
C GLU A 807 -34.42 -26.32 -149.56
N VAL A 808 -33.19 -26.67 -149.18
CA VAL A 808 -32.28 -27.47 -150.00
C VAL A 808 -32.87 -28.86 -150.29
N ASP A 809 -33.49 -29.50 -149.30
CA ASP A 809 -34.15 -30.80 -149.48
C ASP A 809 -35.35 -30.71 -150.43
N THR A 810 -36.14 -29.62 -150.37
CA THR A 810 -37.22 -29.38 -151.33
C THR A 810 -36.70 -29.17 -152.75
N LEU A 811 -35.57 -28.45 -152.91
CA LEU A 811 -34.90 -28.26 -154.19
C LEU A 811 -34.32 -29.57 -154.74
N LEU A 812 -33.71 -30.40 -153.89
CA LEU A 812 -33.23 -31.73 -154.24
C LEU A 812 -34.39 -32.63 -154.70
N SER A 813 -35.53 -32.63 -154.00
CA SER A 813 -36.72 -33.39 -154.40
C SER A 813 -37.31 -32.90 -155.74
N LEU A 814 -37.28 -31.59 -156.00
CA LEU A 814 -37.69 -31.03 -157.29
C LEU A 814 -36.73 -31.47 -158.41
N LEU A 815 -35.42 -31.42 -158.15
CA LEU A 815 -34.39 -31.86 -159.08
C LEU A 815 -34.52 -33.36 -159.39
N GLU A 816 -34.85 -34.18 -158.41
CA GLU A 816 -35.14 -35.61 -158.57
C GLU A 816 -36.36 -35.84 -159.47
N LYS A 817 -37.44 -35.09 -159.29
CA LYS A 817 -38.62 -35.14 -160.17
C LYS A 817 -38.29 -34.74 -161.61
N ILE A 818 -37.45 -33.71 -161.79
CA ILE A 818 -36.98 -33.28 -163.12
C ILE A 818 -36.12 -34.38 -163.75
N TYR A 819 -35.22 -35.00 -162.98
CA TYR A 819 -34.41 -36.13 -163.42
C TYR A 819 -35.27 -37.31 -163.88
N ILE A 820 -36.23 -37.74 -163.07
CA ILE A 820 -37.16 -38.84 -163.41
C ILE A 820 -37.94 -38.52 -164.70
N ALA A 821 -38.42 -37.28 -164.83
CA ALA A 821 -39.14 -36.84 -166.02
C ALA A 821 -38.25 -36.84 -167.28
N LEU A 822 -36.99 -36.39 -167.17
CA LEU A 822 -36.04 -36.40 -168.28
C LEU A 822 -35.59 -37.83 -168.63
N ASP A 823 -35.37 -38.68 -167.63
CA ASP A 823 -34.97 -40.08 -167.82
C ASP A 823 -36.07 -40.89 -168.55
N HIS A 824 -37.35 -40.57 -168.31
CA HIS A 824 -38.47 -41.17 -169.06
C HIS A 824 -38.41 -40.92 -170.57
N TYR A 825 -37.90 -39.75 -171.00
CA TYR A 825 -37.72 -39.42 -172.41
C TYR A 825 -36.33 -39.78 -172.94
N SER A 826 -35.48 -40.45 -172.15
CA SER A 826 -34.12 -40.85 -172.49
C SER A 826 -33.98 -41.52 -173.88
N PRO A 827 -34.89 -42.41 -174.34
CA PRO A 827 -34.80 -43.00 -175.68
C PRO A 827 -34.87 -41.97 -176.81
N ILE A 828 -35.61 -40.88 -176.62
CA ILE A 828 -35.73 -39.78 -177.59
C ILE A 828 -34.56 -38.81 -177.43
N LEU A 829 -34.13 -38.59 -176.18
CA LEU A 829 -33.04 -37.68 -175.84
C LEU A 829 -31.66 -38.21 -176.20
N GLN A 830 -31.50 -39.50 -176.54
CA GLN A 830 -30.25 -40.05 -177.08
C GLN A 830 -29.78 -39.35 -178.37
N HIS A 831 -30.68 -38.67 -179.11
CA HIS A 831 -30.32 -37.86 -180.28
C HIS A 831 -29.78 -36.46 -179.92
N TYR A 832 -29.77 -36.08 -178.63
CA TYR A 832 -29.33 -34.78 -178.13
C TYR A 832 -28.24 -34.94 -177.05
N PRO A 833 -26.95 -34.98 -177.44
CA PRO A 833 -25.83 -35.22 -176.52
C PRO A 833 -25.81 -34.27 -175.32
N GLY A 834 -26.13 -32.99 -175.52
CA GLY A 834 -26.13 -32.00 -174.44
C GLY A 834 -27.17 -32.26 -173.35
N ILE A 835 -28.30 -32.90 -173.67
CA ILE A 835 -29.30 -33.24 -172.67
C ILE A 835 -28.87 -34.48 -171.87
N ILE A 836 -28.18 -35.42 -172.51
CA ILE A 836 -27.62 -36.60 -171.84
C ILE A 836 -26.54 -36.22 -170.82
N GLU A 837 -25.65 -35.27 -171.14
CA GLU A 837 -24.63 -34.78 -170.22
C GLU A 837 -25.24 -34.08 -168.99
N ILE A 838 -26.32 -33.30 -169.20
CA ILE A 838 -27.07 -32.69 -168.09
C ILE A 838 -27.75 -33.78 -167.25
N LEU A 839 -28.35 -34.80 -167.86
CA LEU A 839 -28.91 -35.96 -167.15
C LEU A 839 -27.86 -36.67 -166.30
N GLU A 840 -26.63 -36.87 -166.81
CA GLU A 840 -25.53 -37.44 -166.04
C GLU A 840 -25.05 -36.54 -164.90
N LEU A 841 -25.00 -35.22 -165.10
CA LEU A 841 -24.68 -34.26 -164.04
C LEU A 841 -25.75 -34.23 -162.94
N VAL A 842 -27.02 -34.17 -163.33
CA VAL A 842 -28.16 -34.21 -162.40
C VAL A 842 -28.16 -35.54 -161.65
N ARG A 843 -27.90 -36.65 -162.34
CA ARG A 843 -27.73 -37.96 -161.69
C ARG A 843 -26.63 -37.91 -160.66
N ARG A 844 -25.44 -37.40 -161.02
CA ARG A 844 -24.27 -37.32 -160.12
C ARG A 844 -24.59 -36.51 -158.86
N GLU A 845 -25.31 -35.41 -159.01
CA GLU A 845 -25.72 -34.54 -157.89
C GLU A 845 -26.79 -35.20 -157.01
N LEU A 846 -27.77 -35.89 -157.60
CA LEU A 846 -28.81 -36.64 -156.87
C LEU A 846 -28.27 -37.88 -156.16
N THR A 847 -27.27 -38.56 -156.73
CA THR A 847 -26.61 -39.70 -156.06
C THR A 847 -25.59 -39.27 -154.99
N GLY A 848 -25.40 -37.97 -154.76
CA GLY A 848 -24.57 -37.47 -153.65
C GLY A 848 -23.09 -37.86 -153.75
N ASP A 849 -22.59 -38.14 -154.95
CA ASP A 849 -21.25 -38.74 -155.14
C ASP A 849 -20.10 -37.71 -155.16
N SER A 850 -20.36 -36.48 -154.69
CA SER A 850 -19.37 -35.42 -154.47
C SER A 850 -18.93 -35.35 -152.99
N ARG A 851 -17.87 -36.11 -152.68
CA ARG A 851 -16.94 -36.00 -151.52
C ARG A 851 -17.28 -34.97 -150.42
N LYS A 852 -17.60 -35.48 -149.23
CA LYS A 852 -17.39 -34.79 -147.94
C LYS A 852 -15.89 -34.69 -147.64
N HIS A 853 -15.37 -33.46 -147.62
CA HIS A 853 -14.09 -33.09 -147.01
C HIS A 853 -14.38 -31.88 -146.13
N VAL A 854 -14.64 -32.13 -144.84
CA VAL A 854 -14.31 -31.33 -143.62
C VAL A 854 -14.77 -32.17 -142.44
#